data_AF-A0A850BVL7-F1
#
_entry.id   AF-A0A850BVL7-F1
#
_cell.length_a   1.000
_cell.length_b   1.000
_cell.length_c   1.000
_cell.angle_alpha   90.00
_cell.angle_beta   90.00
_cell.angle_gamma   90.00
#
_symmetry.space_group_name_H-M   'P 1'
#
loop_
_entity.id
_entity.type
_entity.pdbx_description
1 polymer ?
#
loop_
_entity_poly.entity_id
_entity_poly.type
_entity_poly.pdbx_seq_one_letter_code
_entity_poly.pdbx_strand_id
1 'polypeptide(L)'
;MADWTGKTLGRVQIKDLVARGGMAEIYMGFHETHRLVAVKVMRGLLEREEHQLARFKREAEVIGELRHPNIVRMLDYLVEDETPCLVMDYIPGPSLSTYMRTIHQRGQRIPIAIIAQLLRSIAGALDYAHEKGIVHRDIKPANVLLRSRTQEITSEHPLPLDVEPILTDFGLVRLLDSTLHTTTGFVSGTPTYMSPEQARGDKVDKRTDIYSLGIMLYEMLAGTVPFQADTTFGMLMKHINEPPPPIKGISPDLQALLDRALAKDPSFRYQSAGEMADEFQAIFNGQTVSPGTLRLAKLARKAVEELRTPKNNLQPSSRSRWVRIAFETAAAFALAFVIFRFLGPSAATGTLTPAPRDPNISAGKLRFEDFSSVMDEIVLSLNNADLPPEGYHYEAWLVGDDEGTIRKIGSIAFNAAGIGQLSLIDPAQKNIFADFDRIVISQERNDTEVISPSEEIVYSSVFPPKALIPIRKLLVSHDDTPNNLALIQGLWYYSGSYINISINGFDTPGEEVVGLRKAFESGDESTVRKRTEEIINQIAGALSDLYLDHDEDGKVSDTTDGFGSYPNGDRPGYLQETLVQVEQAMDAADSTPNIRSNGENAEVCIQNMDRRLKRILELALQLKDTPFGLEMEPIIAELEALGGALVRGVDADQDGLVEPLPGECGADSAYEFAYRLADMPLFPGAERVPPPEK
;
A
#
# COMPACT_ATOMS: atom_id res chain seq x y z
N MET A 1 26.89 14.80 9.80
CA MET A 1 26.60 14.70 8.34
C MET A 1 27.49 15.68 7.61
N ALA A 2 28.09 15.27 6.49
CA ALA A 2 29.03 16.10 5.75
C ALA A 2 28.31 17.15 4.90
N ASP A 3 28.50 18.44 5.20
CA ASP A 3 28.24 19.50 4.24
C ASP A 3 29.27 19.38 3.09
N TRP A 4 28.78 19.32 1.85
CA TRP A 4 29.61 19.21 0.66
C TRP A 4 29.97 20.57 0.06
N THR A 5 29.40 21.65 0.58
CA THR A 5 29.67 23.02 0.15
C THR A 5 31.16 23.35 0.22
N GLY A 6 31.73 23.82 -0.90
CA GLY A 6 33.16 24.16 -1.00
C GLY A 6 34.10 22.95 -1.18
N LYS A 7 33.60 21.72 -1.15
CA LYS A 7 34.38 20.50 -1.44
C LYS A 7 34.37 20.18 -2.93
N THR A 8 35.27 19.29 -3.34
CA THR A 8 35.29 18.71 -4.67
C THR A 8 34.77 17.28 -4.62
N LEU A 9 33.75 16.96 -5.41
CA LEU A 9 33.22 15.61 -5.62
C LEU A 9 33.62 15.15 -7.01
N GLY A 10 34.53 14.18 -7.11
CA GLY A 10 35.18 13.80 -8.36
C GLY A 10 35.75 15.00 -9.13
N ARG A 11 35.11 15.38 -10.24
CA ARG A 11 35.52 16.49 -11.13
C ARG A 11 34.71 17.78 -10.92
N VAL A 12 33.88 17.84 -9.88
CA VAL A 12 32.96 18.95 -9.64
C VAL A 12 33.33 19.67 -8.35
N GLN A 13 33.62 20.97 -8.45
CA GLN A 13 33.73 21.84 -7.30
C GLN A 13 32.31 22.26 -6.85
N ILE A 14 31.90 21.82 -5.68
CA ILE A 14 30.57 22.10 -5.12
C ILE A 14 30.51 23.54 -4.60
N LYS A 15 29.45 24.25 -4.99
CA LYS A 15 29.27 25.67 -4.71
C LYS A 15 28.17 25.92 -3.66
N ASP A 16 26.93 25.55 -3.98
CA ASP A 16 25.76 25.89 -3.16
C ASP A 16 24.81 24.68 -3.08
N LEU A 17 24.17 24.45 -1.94
CA LEU A 17 23.05 23.50 -1.82
C LEU A 17 21.81 24.10 -2.51
N VAL A 18 21.24 23.38 -3.48
CA VAL A 18 20.06 23.81 -4.25
C VAL A 18 18.77 23.31 -3.61
N ALA A 19 18.76 22.03 -3.23
CA ALA A 19 17.59 21.41 -2.64
C ALA A 19 17.99 20.25 -1.72
N ARG A 20 17.19 20.04 -0.68
CA ARG A 20 17.34 18.94 0.26
C ARG A 20 16.03 18.14 0.29
N GLY A 21 16.08 16.88 -0.09
CA GLY A 21 14.98 15.93 -0.01
C GLY A 21 15.21 14.86 1.06
N GLY A 22 14.23 13.96 1.25
CA GLY A 22 14.34 12.83 2.17
C GLY A 22 15.48 11.87 1.78
N MET A 23 15.56 11.50 0.50
CA MET A 23 16.46 10.46 -0.02
C MET A 23 17.73 11.01 -0.71
N ALA A 24 17.79 12.30 -1.00
CA ALA A 24 18.93 12.90 -1.70
C ALA A 24 19.08 14.41 -1.41
N GLU A 25 20.29 14.91 -1.59
CA GLU A 25 20.59 16.34 -1.66
C GLU A 25 21.01 16.70 -3.08
N ILE A 26 20.62 17.89 -3.54
CA ILE A 26 21.04 18.42 -4.83
C ILE A 26 21.92 19.63 -4.57
N TYR A 27 23.16 19.55 -5.02
CA TYR A 27 24.13 20.64 -4.98
C TYR A 27 24.35 21.21 -6.37
N MET A 28 24.62 22.50 -6.45
CA MET A 28 25.14 23.16 -7.64
C MET A 28 26.66 23.19 -7.55
N GLY A 29 27.35 22.95 -8.67
CA GLY A 29 28.80 23.03 -8.73
C GLY A 29 29.32 23.36 -10.12
N PHE A 30 30.63 23.56 -10.20
CA PHE A 30 31.35 23.74 -11.45
C PHE A 30 32.15 22.48 -11.77
N HIS A 31 31.86 21.86 -12.89
CA HIS A 31 32.70 20.79 -13.45
C HIS A 31 34.05 21.37 -13.89
N GLU A 32 35.11 20.55 -13.94
CA GLU A 32 36.47 20.95 -14.37
C GLU A 32 36.51 21.64 -15.75
N THR A 33 35.51 21.40 -16.59
CA THR A 33 35.30 22.06 -17.89
C THR A 33 34.68 23.46 -17.77
N HIS A 34 34.61 24.03 -16.57
CA HIS A 34 33.94 25.28 -16.22
C HIS A 34 32.44 25.31 -16.52
N ARG A 35 31.81 24.14 -16.65
CA ARG A 35 30.36 24.01 -16.87
C ARG A 35 29.62 23.96 -15.54
N LEU A 36 28.52 24.70 -15.42
CA LEU A 36 27.62 24.61 -14.28
C LEU A 36 26.85 23.29 -14.33
N VAL A 37 26.87 22.54 -13.23
CA VAL A 37 26.24 21.21 -13.10
C VAL A 37 25.45 21.10 -11.79
N ALA A 38 24.49 20.18 -11.78
CA ALA A 38 23.84 19.72 -10.57
C ALA A 38 24.42 18.37 -10.16
N VAL A 39 24.69 18.20 -8.87
CA VAL A 39 25.17 16.95 -8.28
C VAL A 39 24.12 16.45 -7.30
N LYS A 40 23.49 15.32 -7.62
CA LYS A 40 22.54 14.65 -6.74
C LYS A 40 23.28 13.62 -5.90
N VAL A 41 23.39 13.91 -4.61
CA VAL A 41 24.06 13.07 -3.61
C VAL A 41 23.00 12.21 -2.93
N MET A 42 23.09 10.90 -3.09
CA MET A 42 22.10 9.96 -2.57
C MET A 42 22.38 9.64 -1.10
N ARG A 43 21.37 9.71 -0.23
CA ARG A 43 21.52 9.47 1.22
C ARG A 43 21.25 8.01 1.57
N GLY A 44 22.06 7.42 2.44
CA GLY A 44 21.78 6.12 3.08
C GLY A 44 21.86 4.88 2.18
N LEU A 45 22.31 5.03 0.93
CA LEU A 45 22.27 3.97 -0.09
C LEU A 45 23.37 2.89 0.07
N LEU A 46 24.26 3.00 1.07
CA LEU A 46 25.47 2.17 1.19
C LEU A 46 25.78 1.62 2.58
N GLU A 47 24.93 1.80 3.59
CA GLU A 47 25.15 1.14 4.90
C GLU A 47 24.89 -0.38 4.87
N ARG A 48 24.40 -0.96 3.75
CA ARG A 48 24.05 -2.39 3.62
C ARG A 48 24.34 -2.95 2.20
N GLU A 49 25.42 -3.73 2.07
CA GLU A 49 25.75 -4.70 0.99
C GLU A 49 26.34 -4.24 -0.37
N GLU A 50 27.38 -4.95 -0.83
CA GLU A 50 28.07 -4.77 -2.13
C GLU A 50 27.16 -4.89 -3.38
N HIS A 51 26.06 -5.64 -3.29
CA HIS A 51 25.13 -5.85 -4.40
C HIS A 51 24.36 -4.60 -4.82
N GLN A 52 24.12 -3.65 -3.91
CA GLN A 52 23.38 -2.42 -4.21
C GLN A 52 24.21 -1.43 -5.04
N LEU A 53 25.51 -1.35 -4.77
CA LEU A 53 26.43 -0.50 -5.53
C LEU A 53 26.60 -0.96 -6.97
N ALA A 54 26.69 -2.27 -7.20
CA ALA A 54 26.78 -2.84 -8.55
C ALA A 54 25.52 -2.55 -9.38
N ARG A 55 24.34 -2.59 -8.75
CA ARG A 55 23.07 -2.19 -9.38
C ARG A 55 23.03 -0.69 -9.67
N PHE A 56 23.43 0.15 -8.71
CA PHE A 56 23.56 1.61 -8.90
C PHE A 56 24.36 1.95 -10.15
N LYS A 57 25.55 1.38 -10.28
CA LYS A 57 26.42 1.59 -11.44
C LYS A 57 25.75 1.17 -12.75
N ARG A 58 25.13 -0.01 -12.78
CA ARG A 58 24.48 -0.54 -13.97
C ARG A 58 23.29 0.31 -14.44
N GLU A 59 22.43 0.74 -13.51
CA GLU A 59 21.29 1.60 -13.86
C GLU A 59 21.76 3.02 -14.23
N ALA A 60 22.76 3.57 -13.54
CA ALA A 60 23.34 4.86 -13.88
C ALA A 60 23.95 4.86 -15.30
N GLU A 61 24.60 3.76 -15.70
CA GLU A 61 25.10 3.57 -17.07
C GLU A 61 23.96 3.59 -18.10
N VAL A 62 22.90 2.82 -17.86
CA VAL A 62 21.73 2.74 -18.74
C VAL A 62 21.03 4.10 -18.88
N ILE A 63 20.81 4.83 -17.77
CA ILE A 63 20.24 6.18 -17.78
C ILE A 63 21.21 7.17 -18.46
N GLY A 64 22.50 6.97 -18.28
CA GLY A 64 23.58 7.75 -18.88
C GLY A 64 23.60 7.73 -20.41
N GLU A 65 22.91 6.79 -21.06
CA GLU A 65 22.76 6.72 -22.52
C GLU A 65 21.58 7.56 -23.05
N LEU A 66 20.68 8.04 -22.20
CA LEU A 66 19.52 8.81 -22.63
C LEU A 66 19.95 10.18 -23.18
N ARG A 67 19.50 10.50 -24.39
CA ARG A 67 19.81 11.75 -25.11
C ARG A 67 18.52 12.26 -25.76
N HIS A 68 17.79 13.08 -25.03
CA HIS A 68 16.55 13.69 -25.51
C HIS A 68 16.47 15.14 -25.01
N PRO A 69 15.98 16.11 -25.80
CA PRO A 69 15.93 17.53 -25.42
C PRO A 69 15.13 17.80 -24.14
N ASN A 70 14.16 16.93 -23.82
CA ASN A 70 13.29 16.99 -22.65
C ASN A 70 13.64 15.99 -21.54
N ILE A 71 14.84 15.39 -21.56
CA ILE A 71 15.37 14.57 -20.47
C ILE A 71 16.65 15.24 -19.97
N VAL A 72 16.82 15.35 -18.65
CA VAL A 72 18.04 15.90 -18.08
C VAL A 72 19.23 15.02 -18.49
N ARG A 73 20.26 15.66 -19.03
CA ARG A 73 21.45 14.94 -19.44
C ARG A 73 22.28 14.59 -18.20
N MET A 74 22.42 13.29 -17.95
CA MET A 74 23.45 12.78 -17.04
C MET A 74 24.82 12.92 -17.71
N LEU A 75 25.78 13.45 -16.97
CA LEU A 75 27.15 13.69 -17.42
C LEU A 75 28.08 12.62 -16.90
N ASP A 76 27.93 12.25 -15.64
CA ASP A 76 28.78 11.29 -14.96
C ASP A 76 28.06 10.70 -13.73
N TYR A 77 28.60 9.61 -13.19
CA TYR A 77 28.24 9.08 -11.88
C TYR A 77 29.52 8.78 -11.10
N LEU A 78 29.48 8.94 -9.78
CA LEU A 78 30.62 8.66 -8.92
C LEU A 78 30.18 8.15 -7.56
N VAL A 79 31.13 7.60 -6.81
CA VAL A 79 30.92 7.14 -5.43
C VAL A 79 32.05 7.75 -4.61
N GLU A 80 31.71 8.69 -3.73
CA GLU A 80 32.65 9.37 -2.84
C GLU A 80 32.26 9.06 -1.40
N ASP A 81 33.20 8.67 -0.55
CA ASP A 81 32.92 8.29 0.86
C ASP A 81 31.71 7.35 0.99
N GLU A 82 31.68 6.29 0.17
CA GLU A 82 30.54 5.35 0.13
C GLU A 82 29.19 6.05 -0.06
N THR A 83 29.16 7.13 -0.85
CA THR A 83 27.93 7.87 -1.16
C THR A 83 27.77 7.99 -2.66
N PRO A 84 26.75 7.35 -3.27
CA PRO A 84 26.54 7.42 -4.71
C PRO A 84 26.07 8.83 -5.10
N CYS A 85 26.68 9.37 -6.14
CA CYS A 85 26.43 10.71 -6.65
C CYS A 85 26.18 10.66 -8.15
N LEU A 86 25.20 11.44 -8.62
CA LEU A 86 24.92 11.64 -10.04
C LEU A 86 25.24 13.08 -10.43
N VAL A 87 26.04 13.26 -11.49
CA VAL A 87 26.38 14.56 -12.05
C VAL A 87 25.54 14.77 -13.31
N MET A 88 24.80 15.87 -13.36
CA MET A 88 23.86 16.16 -14.44
C MET A 88 23.87 17.64 -14.83
N ASP A 89 23.30 17.94 -15.99
CA ASP A 89 23.10 19.32 -16.42
C ASP A 89 22.28 20.11 -15.40
N TYR A 90 22.77 21.28 -14.99
CA TYR A 90 21.98 22.20 -14.19
C TYR A 90 20.92 22.87 -15.08
N ILE A 91 19.65 22.72 -14.72
CA ILE A 91 18.53 23.35 -15.41
C ILE A 91 18.09 24.59 -14.62
N PRO A 92 18.28 25.81 -15.16
CA PRO A 92 17.82 27.02 -14.49
C PRO A 92 16.31 27.15 -14.62
N GLY A 93 15.61 27.20 -13.48
CA GLY A 93 14.16 27.39 -13.40
C GLY A 93 13.50 26.55 -12.31
N PRO A 94 12.24 26.84 -11.96
CA PRO A 94 11.50 26.08 -10.97
C PRO A 94 11.04 24.72 -11.51
N SER A 95 10.70 23.81 -10.61
CA SER A 95 9.90 22.64 -10.96
C SER A 95 8.46 23.04 -11.33
N LEU A 96 7.79 22.21 -12.11
CA LEU A 96 6.37 22.37 -12.43
C LEU A 96 5.51 22.38 -11.14
N SER A 97 5.87 21.56 -10.14
CA SER A 97 5.20 21.57 -8.82
C SER A 97 5.30 22.92 -8.12
N THR A 98 6.48 23.56 -8.15
CA THR A 98 6.71 24.86 -7.52
C THR A 98 5.94 25.95 -8.26
N TYR A 99 5.96 25.93 -9.59
CA TYR A 99 5.21 26.86 -10.42
C TYR A 99 3.69 26.73 -10.18
N MET A 100 3.16 25.51 -10.25
CA MET A 100 1.74 25.22 -10.04
C MET A 100 1.25 25.65 -8.66
N ARG A 101 2.03 25.37 -7.59
CA ARG A 101 1.71 25.80 -6.23
C ARG A 101 1.52 27.32 -6.17
N THR A 102 2.43 28.10 -6.75
CA THR A 102 2.35 29.56 -6.73
C THR A 102 1.15 30.09 -7.51
N ILE A 103 0.88 29.59 -8.72
CA ILE A 103 -0.26 30.09 -9.50
C ILE A 103 -1.61 29.64 -8.93
N HIS A 104 -1.70 28.44 -8.34
CA HIS A 104 -2.93 27.94 -7.73
C HIS A 104 -3.29 28.74 -6.47
N GLN A 105 -2.31 29.15 -5.67
CA GLN A 105 -2.52 30.06 -4.53
C GLN A 105 -3.10 31.42 -4.96
N ARG A 106 -2.85 31.84 -6.22
CA ARG A 106 -3.39 33.07 -6.83
C ARG A 106 -4.72 32.84 -7.55
N GLY A 107 -5.28 31.64 -7.49
CA GLY A 107 -6.48 31.27 -8.24
C GLY A 107 -6.29 31.18 -9.76
N GLN A 108 -5.04 31.13 -10.24
CA GLN A 108 -4.70 31.03 -11.65
C GLN A 108 -4.50 29.57 -12.08
N ARG A 109 -4.50 29.33 -13.39
CA ARG A 109 -4.28 28.01 -14.01
C ARG A 109 -3.34 28.13 -15.20
N ILE A 110 -2.68 27.04 -15.55
CA ILE A 110 -1.85 26.98 -16.75
C ILE A 110 -2.77 27.07 -17.97
N PRO A 111 -2.50 27.95 -18.95
CA PRO A 111 -3.27 28.00 -20.18
C PRO A 111 -3.24 26.63 -20.89
N ILE A 112 -4.39 26.17 -21.38
CA ILE A 112 -4.53 24.84 -21.99
C ILE A 112 -3.58 24.62 -23.19
N ALA A 113 -3.25 25.69 -23.93
CA ALA A 113 -2.27 25.64 -25.01
C ALA A 113 -0.85 25.29 -24.50
N ILE A 114 -0.47 25.83 -23.34
CA ILE A 114 0.80 25.49 -22.69
C ILE A 114 0.74 24.06 -22.13
N ILE A 115 -0.39 23.64 -21.55
CA ILE A 115 -0.58 22.25 -21.11
C ILE A 115 -0.35 21.27 -22.28
N ALA A 116 -0.90 21.56 -23.46
CA ALA A 116 -0.72 20.72 -24.65
C ALA A 116 0.76 20.59 -25.02
N GLN A 117 1.51 21.70 -25.00
CA GLN A 117 2.94 21.73 -25.30
C GLN A 117 3.78 20.97 -24.27
N LEU A 118 3.48 21.15 -22.98
CA LEU A 118 4.15 20.42 -21.89
C LEU A 118 3.89 18.91 -22.04
N LEU A 119 2.63 18.53 -22.23
CA LEU A 119 2.22 17.13 -22.37
C LEU A 119 2.89 16.46 -23.56
N ARG A 120 2.91 17.12 -24.74
CA ARG A 120 3.59 16.64 -25.95
C ARG A 120 5.08 16.39 -25.72
N SER A 121 5.74 17.33 -25.05
CA SER A 121 7.19 17.26 -24.80
C SER A 121 7.56 16.18 -23.79
N ILE A 122 6.75 16.03 -22.72
CA ILE A 122 6.91 14.98 -21.71
C ILE A 122 6.62 13.61 -22.31
N ALA A 123 5.55 13.48 -23.11
CA ALA A 123 5.20 12.25 -23.80
C ALA A 123 6.30 11.80 -24.77
N GLY A 124 6.87 12.71 -25.55
CA GLY A 124 8.00 12.39 -26.43
C GLY A 124 9.23 11.89 -25.68
N ALA A 125 9.52 12.47 -24.50
CA ALA A 125 10.60 12.00 -23.63
C ALA A 125 10.34 10.61 -23.05
N LEU A 126 9.10 10.33 -22.62
CA LEU A 126 8.69 9.04 -22.10
C LEU A 126 8.76 7.96 -23.19
N ASP A 127 8.17 8.20 -24.35
CA ASP A 127 8.20 7.25 -25.46
C ASP A 127 9.65 6.93 -25.89
N TYR A 128 10.52 7.94 -25.97
CA TYR A 128 11.95 7.75 -26.24
C TYR A 128 12.63 6.82 -25.22
N ALA A 129 12.32 6.97 -23.92
CA ALA A 129 12.86 6.11 -22.88
C ALA A 129 12.26 4.69 -22.94
N HIS A 130 10.95 4.58 -23.17
CA HIS A 130 10.23 3.32 -23.28
C HIS A 130 10.72 2.47 -24.46
N GLU A 131 11.05 3.08 -25.61
CA GLU A 131 11.67 2.40 -26.75
C GLU A 131 13.02 1.77 -26.41
N LYS A 132 13.70 2.30 -25.39
CA LYS A 132 14.96 1.77 -24.85
C LYS A 132 14.75 0.82 -23.67
N GLY A 133 13.51 0.45 -23.37
CA GLY A 133 13.17 -0.45 -22.26
C GLY A 133 13.26 0.21 -20.87
N ILE A 134 13.34 1.54 -20.80
CA ILE A 134 13.47 2.28 -19.55
C ILE A 134 12.12 2.88 -19.18
N VAL A 135 11.55 2.45 -18.05
CA VAL A 135 10.33 3.02 -17.44
C VAL A 135 10.75 4.00 -16.34
N HIS A 136 10.12 5.17 -16.28
CA HIS A 136 10.51 6.21 -15.33
C HIS A 136 10.09 5.89 -13.89
N ARG A 137 8.86 5.38 -13.68
CA ARG A 137 8.27 4.93 -12.39
C ARG A 137 8.00 6.01 -11.32
N ASP A 138 8.36 7.27 -11.55
CA ASP A 138 8.17 8.37 -10.59
C ASP A 138 7.82 9.69 -11.30
N ILE A 139 6.85 9.62 -12.22
CA ILE A 139 6.37 10.80 -12.92
C ILE A 139 5.50 11.64 -11.99
N LYS A 140 5.96 12.85 -11.70
CA LYS A 140 5.26 13.85 -10.88
C LYS A 140 5.75 15.27 -11.21
N PRO A 141 4.98 16.32 -10.93
CA PRO A 141 5.38 17.70 -11.23
C PRO A 141 6.69 18.15 -10.57
N ALA A 142 7.11 17.50 -9.47
CA ALA A 142 8.39 17.78 -8.82
C ALA A 142 9.62 17.33 -9.65
N ASN A 143 9.44 16.34 -10.53
CA ASN A 143 10.49 15.79 -11.40
C ASN A 143 10.44 16.39 -12.82
N VAL A 144 9.71 17.49 -13.00
CA VAL A 144 9.63 18.24 -14.26
C VAL A 144 10.20 19.64 -14.03
N LEU A 145 11.40 19.91 -14.50
CA LEU A 145 11.99 21.25 -14.44
C LEU A 145 11.57 22.07 -15.67
N LEU A 146 11.34 23.36 -15.48
CA LEU A 146 10.90 24.26 -16.55
C LEU A 146 12.05 25.16 -16.97
N ARG A 147 12.34 25.22 -18.27
CA ARG A 147 13.26 26.20 -18.86
C ARG A 147 12.63 26.91 -20.06
N SER A 148 13.20 28.05 -20.43
CA SER A 148 12.87 28.78 -21.65
C SER A 148 14.16 29.28 -22.30
N ARG A 149 14.15 29.44 -23.62
CA ARG A 149 15.30 29.96 -24.37
C ARG A 149 15.30 31.48 -24.44
N THR A 150 14.14 32.09 -24.27
CA THR A 150 13.93 33.54 -24.43
C THR A 150 13.97 34.29 -23.11
N GLN A 151 13.61 33.65 -21.99
CA GLN A 151 13.61 34.31 -20.67
C GLN A 151 13.78 33.31 -19.53
N GLU A 152 14.21 33.81 -18.38
CA GLU A 152 14.23 33.02 -17.14
C GLU A 152 12.81 32.74 -16.66
N ILE A 153 12.53 31.49 -16.28
CA ILE A 153 11.23 31.10 -15.74
C ILE A 153 11.23 31.36 -14.24
N THR A 154 10.25 32.12 -13.77
CA THR A 154 10.00 32.37 -12.35
C THR A 154 8.54 32.02 -12.05
N SER A 155 8.24 31.62 -10.81
CA SER A 155 6.86 31.34 -10.39
C SER A 155 5.96 32.59 -10.35
N GLU A 156 6.55 33.76 -10.55
CA GLU A 156 5.87 35.07 -10.49
C GLU A 156 5.23 35.48 -11.83
N HIS A 157 5.73 34.95 -12.95
CA HIS A 157 5.31 35.35 -14.29
C HIS A 157 4.68 34.18 -15.05
N PRO A 158 3.74 34.43 -15.98
CA PRO A 158 3.20 33.39 -16.84
C PRO A 158 4.29 32.65 -17.62
N LEU A 159 4.11 31.34 -17.83
CA LEU A 159 5.00 30.55 -18.68
C LEU A 159 5.06 31.15 -20.10
N PRO A 160 6.26 31.31 -20.68
CA PRO A 160 6.40 31.76 -22.05
C PRO A 160 6.00 30.66 -23.03
N LEU A 161 5.71 31.04 -24.27
CA LEU A 161 5.33 30.09 -25.33
C LEU A 161 6.45 29.12 -25.72
N ASP A 162 7.71 29.43 -25.40
CA ASP A 162 8.86 28.57 -25.65
C ASP A 162 9.26 27.74 -24.43
N VAL A 163 8.36 27.57 -23.45
CA VAL A 163 8.61 26.73 -22.27
C VAL A 163 8.92 25.29 -22.70
N GLU A 164 9.96 24.73 -22.11
CA GLU A 164 10.39 23.35 -22.30
C GLU A 164 10.39 22.63 -20.94
N PRO A 165 9.65 21.51 -20.81
CA PRO A 165 9.76 20.64 -19.64
C PRO A 165 10.98 19.73 -19.79
N ILE A 166 11.73 19.57 -18.71
CA ILE A 166 12.89 18.69 -18.62
C ILE A 166 12.62 17.66 -17.52
N LEU A 167 12.45 16.39 -17.92
CA LEU A 167 12.28 15.28 -16.99
C LEU A 167 13.60 14.97 -16.28
N THR A 168 13.52 14.80 -14.97
CA THR A 168 14.64 14.42 -14.10
C THR A 168 14.35 13.08 -13.42
N ASP A 169 15.35 12.47 -12.79
CA ASP A 169 15.15 11.33 -11.88
C ASP A 169 14.64 10.02 -12.52
N PHE A 170 14.95 9.78 -13.80
CA PHE A 170 14.72 8.49 -14.45
C PHE A 170 15.34 7.34 -13.64
N GLY A 171 14.58 6.27 -13.42
CA GLY A 171 15.10 4.98 -12.95
C GLY A 171 15.67 4.94 -11.53
N LEU A 172 15.65 6.05 -10.78
CA LEU A 172 16.14 6.09 -9.40
C LEU A 172 15.30 5.24 -8.46
N VAL A 173 14.01 5.06 -8.76
CA VAL A 173 13.13 4.19 -7.96
C VAL A 173 13.48 2.71 -8.16
N ARG A 174 13.95 2.23 -9.32
CA ARG A 174 14.45 0.84 -9.47
C ARG A 174 15.64 0.53 -8.57
N LEU A 175 16.52 1.51 -8.42
CA LEU A 175 17.68 1.43 -7.53
C LEU A 175 17.28 1.39 -6.05
N LEU A 176 16.11 1.95 -5.75
CA LEU A 176 15.49 1.96 -4.44
C LEU A 176 14.43 0.85 -4.28
N ASP A 177 13.98 0.18 -5.34
CA ASP A 177 12.93 -0.85 -5.30
C ASP A 177 13.44 -2.10 -4.56
N SER A 178 14.75 -2.38 -4.58
CA SER A 178 15.32 -3.40 -3.70
C SER A 178 15.22 -3.05 -2.21
N THR A 179 15.12 -1.75 -1.87
CA THR A 179 14.85 -1.28 -0.49
C THR A 179 13.36 -1.08 -0.22
N LEU A 180 12.56 -0.71 -1.22
CA LEU A 180 11.10 -0.51 -1.08
C LEU A 180 10.34 -1.84 -1.00
N HIS A 181 10.90 -2.94 -1.52
CA HIS A 181 10.36 -4.29 -1.33
C HIS A 181 10.84 -4.99 -0.05
N THR A 182 11.78 -4.43 0.73
CA THR A 182 12.31 -5.16 1.90
C THR A 182 12.54 -4.35 3.18
N THR A 183 12.54 -3.02 3.20
CA THR A 183 12.72 -2.30 4.47
C THR A 183 12.30 -0.87 4.23
N THR A 184 11.12 -0.41 4.68
CA THR A 184 10.69 0.87 4.11
C THR A 184 9.21 1.17 3.88
N GLY A 185 8.22 0.80 4.69
CA GLY A 185 6.86 1.41 4.67
C GLY A 185 6.81 2.96 4.68
N PHE A 186 7.96 3.65 4.76
CA PHE A 186 8.12 4.99 4.22
C PHE A 186 8.24 4.98 2.69
N VAL A 187 7.10 5.06 1.99
CA VAL A 187 7.09 5.97 0.84
C VAL A 187 7.36 7.36 1.43
N SER A 188 8.55 7.91 1.20
CA SER A 188 8.85 9.28 1.64
C SER A 188 7.94 10.24 0.86
N GLY A 189 6.82 10.61 1.50
CA GLY A 189 5.74 11.41 0.93
C GLY A 189 4.49 10.59 0.58
N THR A 190 3.35 11.26 0.47
CA THR A 190 2.10 10.64 0.01
C THR A 190 2.26 10.18 -1.45
N PRO A 191 1.94 8.93 -1.83
CA PRO A 191 2.14 8.35 -3.17
C PRO A 191 1.14 8.88 -4.20
N THR A 192 0.99 10.20 -4.29
CA THR A 192 -0.09 10.91 -4.99
C THR A 192 -0.16 10.66 -6.50
N TYR A 193 0.94 10.23 -7.12
CA TYR A 193 1.03 9.99 -8.56
C TYR A 193 1.28 8.51 -8.90
N MET A 194 1.27 7.63 -7.90
CA MET A 194 1.57 6.21 -8.07
C MET A 194 0.48 5.50 -8.90
N SER A 195 0.89 4.55 -9.74
CA SER A 195 -0.08 3.73 -10.49
C SER A 195 -0.72 2.65 -9.61
N PRO A 196 -1.91 2.13 -9.98
CA PRO A 196 -2.57 1.05 -9.25
C PRO A 196 -1.72 -0.23 -9.16
N GLU A 197 -0.96 -0.55 -10.19
CA GLU A 197 -0.05 -1.70 -10.22
C GLU A 197 1.18 -1.48 -9.32
N GLN A 198 1.72 -0.26 -9.26
CA GLN A 198 2.77 0.07 -8.28
C GLN A 198 2.25 -0.02 -6.84
N ALA A 199 1.03 0.46 -6.59
CA ALA A 199 0.40 0.42 -5.28
C ALA A 199 0.12 -1.01 -4.78
N ARG A 200 -0.09 -1.96 -5.70
CA ARG A 200 -0.28 -3.39 -5.39
C ARG A 200 1.02 -4.19 -5.32
N GLY A 201 2.14 -3.61 -5.75
CA GLY A 201 3.40 -4.35 -5.91
C GLY A 201 3.41 -5.29 -7.13
N ASP A 202 2.51 -5.08 -8.10
CA ASP A 202 2.46 -5.86 -9.34
C ASP A 202 3.62 -5.51 -10.28
N LYS A 203 3.83 -6.34 -11.31
CA LYS A 203 4.77 -6.07 -12.40
C LYS A 203 4.41 -4.77 -13.13
N VAL A 204 5.33 -3.80 -13.08
CA VAL A 204 5.17 -2.50 -13.75
C VAL A 204 5.70 -2.51 -15.18
N ASP A 205 5.03 -1.80 -16.07
CA ASP A 205 5.51 -1.53 -17.44
C ASP A 205 5.35 -0.05 -17.81
N LYS A 206 5.61 0.31 -19.08
CA LYS A 206 5.52 1.70 -19.57
C LYS A 206 4.18 2.40 -19.30
N ARG A 207 3.09 1.64 -19.13
CA ARG A 207 1.73 2.17 -18.88
C ARG A 207 1.56 2.70 -17.46
N THR A 208 2.50 2.40 -16.56
CA THR A 208 2.63 3.05 -15.26
C THR A 208 2.91 4.55 -15.43
N ASP A 209 3.87 4.93 -16.27
CA ASP A 209 4.21 6.34 -16.51
C ASP A 209 3.05 7.11 -17.14
N ILE A 210 2.25 6.44 -17.99
CA ILE A 210 1.05 7.01 -18.61
C ILE A 210 -0.02 7.34 -17.56
N TYR A 211 -0.23 6.46 -16.58
CA TYR A 211 -1.17 6.73 -15.48
C TYR A 211 -0.72 7.95 -14.67
N SER A 212 0.55 7.98 -14.26
CA SER A 212 1.13 9.09 -13.50
C SER A 212 1.09 10.41 -14.28
N LEU A 213 1.34 10.37 -15.60
CA LEU A 213 1.15 11.51 -16.50
C LEU A 213 -0.31 11.97 -16.55
N GLY A 214 -1.27 11.04 -16.50
CA GLY A 214 -2.69 11.33 -16.38
C GLY A 214 -3.06 12.04 -15.08
N ILE A 215 -2.45 11.65 -13.95
CA ILE A 215 -2.65 12.34 -12.67
C ILE A 215 -2.12 13.78 -12.75
N MET A 216 -0.93 13.96 -13.34
CA MET A 216 -0.33 15.28 -13.55
C MET A 216 -1.18 16.16 -14.49
N LEU A 217 -1.72 15.59 -15.57
CA LEU A 217 -2.65 16.29 -16.46
C LEU A 217 -3.93 16.70 -15.72
N TYR A 218 -4.49 15.80 -14.93
CA TYR A 218 -5.65 16.09 -14.09
C TYR A 218 -5.39 17.29 -13.17
N GLU A 219 -4.24 17.31 -12.48
CA GLU A 219 -3.88 18.39 -11.56
C GLU A 219 -3.65 19.72 -12.29
N MET A 220 -3.02 19.73 -13.47
CA MET A 220 -2.87 20.95 -14.27
C MET A 220 -4.23 21.54 -14.70
N LEU A 221 -5.24 20.69 -14.93
CA LEU A 221 -6.58 21.11 -15.35
C LEU A 221 -7.46 21.52 -14.15
N ALA A 222 -7.53 20.69 -13.10
CA ALA A 222 -8.39 20.91 -11.93
C ALA A 222 -7.77 21.88 -10.91
N GLY A 223 -6.45 21.91 -10.84
CA GLY A 223 -5.66 22.58 -9.80
C GLY A 223 -5.45 21.76 -8.52
N THR A 224 -6.05 20.57 -8.46
CA THR A 224 -5.90 19.59 -7.39
C THR A 224 -5.78 18.20 -8.00
N VAL A 225 -5.10 17.30 -7.32
CA VAL A 225 -5.02 15.87 -7.69
C VAL A 225 -6.39 15.18 -7.52
N PRO A 226 -6.66 14.08 -8.24
CA PRO A 226 -7.96 13.40 -8.20
C PRO A 226 -8.23 12.69 -6.87
N PHE A 227 -7.18 12.27 -6.16
CA PHE A 227 -7.28 11.53 -4.91
C PHE A 227 -6.60 12.29 -3.78
N GLN A 228 -7.28 12.36 -2.63
CA GLN A 228 -6.77 12.91 -1.38
C GLN A 228 -7.12 11.93 -0.26
N ALA A 229 -6.15 11.64 0.59
CA ALA A 229 -6.30 10.78 1.75
C ALA A 229 -5.35 11.27 2.85
N ASP A 230 -5.77 11.10 4.10
CA ASP A 230 -4.99 11.53 5.26
C ASP A 230 -3.83 10.59 5.58
N THR A 231 -3.81 9.39 4.97
CA THR A 231 -2.77 8.37 5.15
C THR A 231 -2.23 7.89 3.81
N THR A 232 -0.96 7.46 3.80
CA THR A 232 -0.29 6.83 2.65
C THR A 232 -1.09 5.63 2.15
N PHE A 233 -1.48 4.73 3.06
CA PHE A 233 -2.30 3.56 2.73
C PHE A 233 -3.66 3.95 2.14
N GLY A 234 -4.34 4.94 2.73
CA GLY A 234 -5.58 5.46 2.19
C GLY A 234 -5.40 6.00 0.77
N MET A 235 -4.28 6.68 0.50
CA MET A 235 -3.94 7.13 -0.86
C MET A 235 -3.76 5.93 -1.80
N LEU A 236 -3.01 4.90 -1.41
CA LEU A 236 -2.82 3.69 -2.20
C LEU A 236 -4.17 3.03 -2.55
N MET A 237 -5.05 2.86 -1.56
CA MET A 237 -6.39 2.30 -1.78
C MET A 237 -7.23 3.13 -2.73
N LYS A 238 -7.13 4.47 -2.73
CA LYS A 238 -7.79 5.31 -3.73
C LYS A 238 -7.24 5.10 -5.13
N HIS A 239 -5.92 4.97 -5.26
CA HIS A 239 -5.31 4.63 -6.54
C HIS A 239 -5.74 3.25 -7.04
N ILE A 240 -5.96 2.28 -6.16
CA ILE A 240 -6.40 0.92 -6.55
C ILE A 240 -7.90 0.90 -6.88
N ASN A 241 -8.75 1.44 -6.01
CA ASN A 241 -10.18 1.16 -6.00
C ASN A 241 -11.08 2.33 -6.45
N GLU A 242 -10.66 3.59 -6.26
CA GLU A 242 -11.55 4.73 -6.54
C GLU A 242 -11.40 5.26 -7.98
N PRO A 243 -12.50 5.51 -8.72
CA PRO A 243 -12.43 6.20 -10.01
C PRO A 243 -12.04 7.66 -9.80
N PRO A 244 -11.27 8.26 -10.72
CA PRO A 244 -10.95 9.67 -10.64
C PRO A 244 -12.24 10.51 -10.69
N PRO A 245 -12.43 11.49 -9.79
CA PRO A 245 -13.59 12.36 -9.84
C PRO A 245 -13.64 13.16 -11.15
N PRO A 246 -14.80 13.36 -11.78
CA PRO A 246 -14.88 14.17 -12.99
C PRO A 246 -14.53 15.64 -12.72
N ILE A 247 -13.80 16.27 -13.64
CA ILE A 247 -13.47 17.70 -13.53
C ILE A 247 -14.70 18.51 -13.97
N LYS A 248 -15.17 19.42 -13.12
CA LYS A 248 -16.30 20.29 -13.47
C LYS A 248 -15.88 21.29 -14.55
N GLY A 249 -16.66 21.40 -15.62
CA GLY A 249 -16.51 22.44 -16.65
C GLY A 249 -15.59 22.09 -17.82
N ILE A 250 -15.02 20.88 -17.88
CA ILE A 250 -14.31 20.40 -19.08
C ILE A 250 -15.25 19.71 -20.06
N SER A 251 -14.82 19.54 -21.32
CA SER A 251 -15.60 18.83 -22.34
C SER A 251 -15.72 17.33 -22.02
N PRO A 252 -16.79 16.65 -22.47
CA PRO A 252 -16.92 15.20 -22.36
C PRO A 252 -15.74 14.44 -23.00
N ASP A 253 -15.22 14.96 -24.11
CA ASP A 253 -14.05 14.41 -24.80
C ASP A 253 -12.80 14.45 -23.91
N LEU A 254 -12.56 15.58 -23.23
CA LEU A 254 -11.42 15.71 -22.32
C LEU A 254 -11.58 14.83 -21.08
N GLN A 255 -12.81 14.67 -20.57
CA GLN A 255 -13.07 13.74 -19.48
C GLN A 255 -12.81 12.28 -19.91
N ALA A 256 -13.26 11.89 -21.11
CA ALA A 256 -13.03 10.54 -21.63
C ALA A 256 -11.52 10.24 -21.81
N LEU A 257 -10.74 11.24 -22.25
CA LEU A 257 -9.28 11.12 -22.31
C LEU A 257 -8.68 10.83 -20.92
N LEU A 258 -9.10 11.58 -19.90
CA LEU A 258 -8.62 11.39 -18.51
C LEU A 258 -9.01 10.02 -17.97
N ASP A 259 -10.25 9.57 -18.20
CA ASP A 259 -10.70 8.26 -17.70
C ASP A 259 -9.96 7.10 -18.36
N ARG A 260 -9.59 7.24 -19.65
CA ARG A 260 -8.75 6.27 -20.33
C ARG A 260 -7.33 6.26 -19.75
N ALA A 261 -6.72 7.43 -19.53
CA ALA A 261 -5.38 7.53 -18.95
C ALA A 261 -5.31 6.99 -17.52
N LEU A 262 -6.37 7.22 -16.74
CA LEU A 262 -6.49 6.86 -15.32
C LEU A 262 -7.24 5.54 -15.08
N ALA A 263 -7.39 4.70 -16.12
CA ALA A 263 -8.00 3.40 -15.98
C ALA A 263 -7.19 2.53 -15.01
N LYS A 264 -7.88 1.77 -14.15
CA LYS A 264 -7.21 0.94 -13.13
C LYS A 264 -6.43 -0.21 -13.76
N ASP A 265 -7.06 -0.91 -14.69
CA ASP A 265 -6.40 -1.90 -15.55
C ASP A 265 -5.52 -1.20 -16.61
N PRO A 266 -4.19 -1.46 -16.65
CA PRO A 266 -3.29 -0.95 -17.69
C PRO A 266 -3.73 -1.30 -19.11
N SER A 267 -4.47 -2.40 -19.33
CA SER A 267 -4.97 -2.82 -20.65
C SER A 267 -5.94 -1.81 -21.28
N PHE A 268 -6.66 -1.04 -20.44
CA PHE A 268 -7.58 -0.02 -20.91
C PHE A 268 -6.93 1.34 -21.14
N ARG A 269 -5.64 1.51 -20.82
CA ARG A 269 -4.92 2.77 -21.00
C ARG A 269 -4.44 2.97 -22.45
N TYR A 270 -3.83 4.12 -22.69
CA TYR A 270 -3.04 4.36 -23.90
C TYR A 270 -1.82 3.43 -23.93
N GLN A 271 -1.38 3.03 -25.12
CA GLN A 271 -0.25 2.11 -25.28
C GLN A 271 1.10 2.83 -25.40
N SER A 272 1.08 4.15 -25.62
CA SER A 272 2.23 5.05 -25.50
C SER A 272 1.80 6.40 -24.91
N ALA A 273 2.74 7.16 -24.36
CA ALA A 273 2.46 8.49 -23.88
C ALA A 273 2.17 9.45 -25.04
N GLY A 274 2.79 9.23 -26.20
CA GLY A 274 2.52 9.96 -27.44
C GLY A 274 1.08 9.83 -27.90
N GLU A 275 0.48 8.63 -27.85
CA GLU A 275 -0.93 8.40 -28.20
C GLU A 275 -1.86 9.29 -27.34
N MET A 276 -1.58 9.36 -26.03
CA MET A 276 -2.31 10.22 -25.10
C MET A 276 -2.15 11.71 -25.43
N ALA A 277 -0.93 12.15 -25.74
CA ALA A 277 -0.64 13.55 -26.04
C ALA A 277 -1.25 14.00 -27.38
N ASP A 278 -1.23 13.14 -28.39
CA ASP A 278 -1.86 13.40 -29.69
C ASP A 278 -3.39 13.50 -29.56
N GLU A 279 -4.01 12.62 -28.77
CA GLU A 279 -5.44 12.69 -28.47
C GLU A 279 -5.80 14.00 -27.73
N PHE A 280 -4.99 14.44 -26.75
CA PHE A 280 -5.20 15.72 -26.07
C PHE A 280 -5.08 16.90 -27.03
N GLN A 281 -4.10 16.87 -27.92
CA GLN A 281 -3.89 17.90 -28.95
C GLN A 281 -5.06 17.97 -29.93
N ALA A 282 -5.62 16.83 -30.33
CA ALA A 282 -6.80 16.74 -31.18
C ALA A 282 -8.01 17.44 -30.53
N ILE A 283 -8.27 17.13 -29.25
CA ILE A 283 -9.34 17.76 -28.46
C ILE A 283 -9.12 19.28 -28.35
N PHE A 284 -7.90 19.70 -28.05
CA PHE A 284 -7.56 21.13 -27.98
C PHE A 284 -7.79 21.85 -29.32
N ASN A 285 -7.54 21.18 -30.45
CA ASN A 285 -7.81 21.69 -31.79
C ASN A 285 -9.31 21.62 -32.19
N GLY A 286 -10.20 21.25 -31.28
CA GLY A 286 -11.65 21.17 -31.51
C GLY A 286 -12.13 19.88 -32.18
N GLN A 287 -11.30 18.85 -32.21
CA GLN A 287 -11.68 17.52 -32.70
C GLN A 287 -12.31 16.71 -31.57
N THR A 288 -13.18 15.77 -31.90
CA THR A 288 -13.74 14.82 -30.93
C THR A 288 -12.72 13.74 -30.62
N VAL A 289 -12.80 13.19 -29.41
CA VAL A 289 -11.93 12.08 -29.00
C VAL A 289 -12.20 10.83 -29.85
N SER A 290 -11.18 10.00 -30.06
CA SER A 290 -11.28 8.83 -30.93
C SER A 290 -12.34 7.82 -30.43
N PRO A 291 -13.01 7.09 -31.34
CA PRO A 291 -13.99 6.06 -30.95
C PRO A 291 -13.39 4.97 -30.04
N GLY A 292 -12.12 4.65 -30.24
CA GLY A 292 -11.37 3.72 -29.39
C GLY A 292 -11.25 4.24 -27.96
N THR A 293 -10.93 5.53 -27.80
CA THR A 293 -10.87 6.18 -26.49
C THR A 293 -12.24 6.21 -25.81
N LEU A 294 -13.32 6.57 -26.51
CA LEU A 294 -14.68 6.52 -25.94
C LEU A 294 -15.05 5.13 -25.43
N ARG A 295 -14.72 4.09 -26.21
CA ARG A 295 -14.99 2.70 -25.85
C ARG A 295 -14.21 2.28 -24.61
N LEU A 296 -12.90 2.51 -24.58
CA LEU A 296 -12.03 2.12 -23.46
C LEU A 296 -12.32 2.92 -22.20
N ALA A 297 -12.58 4.23 -22.31
CA ALA A 297 -13.01 5.07 -21.18
C ALA A 297 -14.33 4.57 -20.59
N LYS A 298 -15.30 4.16 -21.43
CA LYS A 298 -16.56 3.59 -20.97
C LYS A 298 -16.35 2.24 -20.26
N LEU A 299 -15.47 1.38 -20.77
CA LEU A 299 -15.12 0.12 -20.13
C LEU A 299 -14.41 0.34 -18.78
N ALA A 300 -13.48 1.30 -18.73
CA ALA A 300 -12.78 1.67 -17.50
C ALA A 300 -13.76 2.18 -16.42
N ARG A 301 -14.68 3.08 -16.78
CA ARG A 301 -15.71 3.55 -15.84
C ARG A 301 -16.62 2.42 -15.37
N LYS A 302 -17.06 1.56 -16.30
CA LYS A 302 -17.93 0.42 -15.97
C LYS A 302 -17.24 -0.54 -15.00
N ALA A 303 -15.97 -0.87 -15.24
CA ALA A 303 -15.20 -1.74 -14.35
C ALA A 303 -15.09 -1.16 -12.93
N VAL A 304 -14.95 0.16 -12.79
CA VAL A 304 -14.87 0.80 -11.47
C VAL A 304 -16.24 0.99 -10.80
N GLU A 305 -17.31 1.15 -11.58
CA GLU A 305 -18.67 1.22 -11.06
C GLU A 305 -19.14 -0.14 -10.54
N GLU A 306 -18.74 -1.23 -11.22
CA GLU A 306 -18.90 -2.60 -10.74
C GLU A 306 -18.15 -2.85 -9.42
N LEU A 307 -17.00 -2.19 -9.18
CA LEU A 307 -16.29 -2.20 -7.88
C LEU A 307 -16.96 -1.32 -6.79
N ARG A 308 -17.98 -0.51 -7.11
CA ARG A 308 -18.63 0.46 -6.19
C ARG A 308 -20.07 0.15 -5.82
N THR A 309 -20.79 -0.65 -6.60
CA THR A 309 -22.19 -0.98 -6.35
C THR A 309 -22.33 -2.27 -5.54
N PRO A 310 -22.70 -2.22 -4.23
CA PRO A 310 -23.17 -3.41 -3.52
C PRO A 310 -24.39 -3.97 -4.25
N LYS A 311 -24.43 -5.29 -4.51
CA LYS A 311 -25.60 -5.95 -5.12
C LYS A 311 -26.80 -5.97 -4.18
N ASN A 312 -27.50 -4.85 -4.11
CA ASN A 312 -28.89 -4.83 -3.67
C ASN A 312 -29.79 -5.35 -4.79
N ASN A 313 -30.01 -6.67 -4.83
CA ASN A 313 -31.10 -7.28 -5.58
C ASN A 313 -31.67 -8.50 -4.83
N LEU A 314 -32.26 -8.25 -3.65
CA LEU A 314 -33.27 -9.15 -3.07
C LEU A 314 -34.66 -8.53 -3.27
N GLN A 315 -35.48 -9.17 -4.12
CA GLN A 315 -36.89 -8.83 -4.28
C GLN A 315 -37.64 -9.03 -2.95
N PRO A 316 -38.45 -8.06 -2.48
CA PRO A 316 -39.14 -8.21 -1.19
C PRO A 316 -40.46 -8.95 -1.36
N SER A 317 -40.62 -10.07 -0.64
CA SER A 317 -41.93 -10.66 -0.38
C SER A 317 -42.46 -10.19 0.99
N SER A 318 -43.69 -9.66 0.96
CA SER A 318 -44.68 -9.60 2.04
C SER A 318 -44.21 -9.25 3.47
N ARG A 319 -44.38 -7.98 3.90
CA ARG A 319 -44.60 -7.61 5.33
C ARG A 319 -45.22 -6.21 5.52
N SER A 320 -46.46 -6.03 5.05
CA SER A 320 -47.24 -4.77 5.15
C SER A 320 -47.96 -4.57 6.51
N ARG A 321 -47.24 -4.70 7.65
CA ARG A 321 -47.81 -4.35 8.97
C ARG A 321 -46.97 -3.41 9.84
N TRP A 322 -45.66 -3.31 9.60
CA TRP A 322 -44.76 -2.52 10.47
C TRP A 322 -44.68 -1.03 10.12
N VAL A 323 -45.01 -0.65 8.88
CA VAL A 323 -44.89 0.75 8.39
C VAL A 323 -45.92 1.71 9.02
N ARG A 324 -47.06 1.21 9.52
CA ARG A 324 -48.07 2.09 10.17
C ARG A 324 -47.71 2.50 11.59
N ILE A 325 -46.94 1.69 12.33
CA ILE A 325 -46.58 1.98 13.73
C ILE A 325 -45.44 3.01 13.79
N ALA A 326 -44.55 3.03 12.80
CA ALA A 326 -43.43 3.98 12.73
C ALA A 326 -43.85 5.42 12.37
N PHE A 327 -44.98 5.61 11.68
CA PHE A 327 -45.42 6.93 11.24
C PHE A 327 -46.13 7.74 12.35
N GLU A 328 -46.75 7.08 13.32
CA GLU A 328 -47.48 7.75 14.40
C GLU A 328 -46.54 8.23 15.53
N THR A 329 -45.39 7.57 15.72
CA THR A 329 -44.39 7.95 16.74
C THR A 329 -43.52 9.15 16.30
N ALA A 330 -43.23 9.29 15.00
CA ALA A 330 -42.43 10.39 14.46
C ALA A 330 -43.16 11.76 14.55
N ALA A 331 -44.48 11.77 14.43
CA ALA A 331 -45.28 13.00 14.50
C ALA A 331 -45.34 13.60 15.93
N ALA A 332 -45.30 12.76 16.96
CA ALA A 332 -45.28 13.20 18.36
C ALA A 332 -43.95 13.85 18.76
N PHE A 333 -42.82 13.33 18.26
CA PHE A 333 -41.49 13.88 18.53
C PHE A 333 -41.24 15.21 17.82
N ALA A 334 -41.75 15.38 16.60
CA ALA A 334 -41.63 16.64 15.86
C ALA A 334 -42.38 17.79 16.56
N LEU A 335 -43.52 17.53 17.19
CA LEU A 335 -44.31 18.55 17.89
C LEU A 335 -43.65 18.98 19.21
N ALA A 336 -43.00 18.05 19.93
CA ALA A 336 -42.25 18.36 21.15
C ALA A 336 -41.00 19.22 20.88
N PHE A 337 -40.32 19.00 19.74
CA PHE A 337 -39.13 19.75 19.34
C PHE A 337 -39.43 21.21 18.97
N VAL A 338 -40.60 21.48 18.39
CA VAL A 338 -41.01 22.84 17.99
C VAL A 338 -41.37 23.70 19.21
N ILE A 339 -41.95 23.10 20.26
CA ILE A 339 -42.29 23.82 21.51
C ILE A 339 -41.02 24.21 22.28
N PHE A 340 -39.99 23.36 22.27
CA PHE A 340 -38.73 23.61 22.98
C PHE A 340 -37.86 24.71 22.33
N ARG A 341 -38.08 25.02 21.05
CA ARG A 341 -37.35 26.08 20.31
C ARG A 341 -37.84 27.50 20.59
N PHE A 342 -39.03 27.69 21.16
CA PHE A 342 -39.64 29.02 21.33
C PHE A 342 -39.69 29.53 22.78
N LEU A 343 -39.31 28.73 23.78
CA LEU A 343 -39.35 29.11 25.19
C LEU A 343 -38.08 28.60 25.92
N GLY A 344 -36.99 29.37 25.86
CA GLY A 344 -35.77 29.12 26.64
C GLY A 344 -34.85 30.34 26.68
N PRO A 345 -34.43 30.84 27.86
CA PRO A 345 -33.86 32.18 28.03
C PRO A 345 -32.38 32.28 27.63
N SER A 346 -31.95 33.52 27.32
CA SER A 346 -30.60 33.91 26.89
C SER A 346 -29.48 33.42 27.81
N ALA A 347 -28.42 32.86 27.22
CA ALA A 347 -27.24 32.40 27.94
C ALA A 347 -26.21 33.52 28.12
N ALA A 348 -25.87 33.76 29.39
CA ALA A 348 -24.67 34.44 29.83
C ALA A 348 -23.44 33.53 29.66
N THR A 349 -22.29 34.13 29.40
CA THR A 349 -20.96 33.50 29.37
C THR A 349 -20.57 32.94 30.74
N GLY A 350 -20.39 31.63 30.81
CA GLY A 350 -19.75 30.91 31.92
C GLY A 350 -18.81 29.84 31.37
N THR A 351 -17.58 29.83 31.87
CA THR A 351 -16.58 28.78 31.64
C THR A 351 -17.11 27.44 32.16
N LEU A 352 -17.38 26.50 31.25
CA LEU A 352 -17.78 25.13 31.60
C LEU A 352 -16.52 24.27 31.75
N THR A 353 -16.33 23.70 32.94
CA THR A 353 -15.50 22.51 33.13
C THR A 353 -16.10 21.37 32.31
N PRO A 354 -15.33 20.60 31.53
CA PRO A 354 -15.88 19.50 30.74
C PRO A 354 -16.45 18.41 31.64
N ALA A 355 -17.56 17.79 31.21
CA ALA A 355 -18.17 16.67 31.91
C ALA A 355 -17.20 15.46 31.96
N PRO A 356 -17.23 14.65 33.03
CA PRO A 356 -16.37 13.46 33.13
C PRO A 356 -16.68 12.49 31.98
N ARG A 357 -15.64 12.11 31.23
CA ARG A 357 -15.73 11.11 30.15
C ARG A 357 -15.97 9.73 30.75
N ASP A 358 -16.75 8.90 30.05
CA ASP A 358 -16.89 7.49 30.40
C ASP A 358 -15.52 6.79 30.26
N PRO A 359 -14.97 6.21 31.33
CA PRO A 359 -13.64 5.58 31.32
C PRO A 359 -13.56 4.30 30.47
N ASN A 360 -14.68 3.85 29.91
CA ASN A 360 -14.76 2.71 29.00
C ASN A 360 -14.91 3.13 27.53
N ILE A 361 -14.91 4.44 27.23
CA ILE A 361 -14.79 4.92 25.86
C ILE A 361 -13.30 5.03 25.54
N SER A 362 -12.90 4.38 24.44
CA SER A 362 -11.53 4.45 23.96
C SER A 362 -11.15 5.87 23.53
N ALA A 363 -9.94 6.30 23.92
CA ALA A 363 -9.31 7.54 23.48
C ALA A 363 -8.56 7.38 22.15
N GLY A 364 -8.32 6.14 21.71
CA GLY A 364 -7.49 5.82 20.57
C GLY A 364 -7.12 4.34 20.50
N LYS A 365 -6.12 4.00 19.70
CA LYS A 365 -5.63 2.63 19.62
C LYS A 365 -4.15 2.54 19.25
N LEU A 366 -3.53 1.45 19.67
CA LEU A 366 -2.26 0.97 19.15
C LEU A 366 -2.54 -0.16 18.15
N ARG A 367 -1.87 -0.12 17.01
CA ARG A 367 -1.87 -1.18 16.00
C ARG A 367 -0.45 -1.66 15.75
N PHE A 368 -0.31 -2.94 15.45
CA PHE A 368 0.92 -3.55 14.95
C PHE A 368 0.80 -3.73 13.43
N GLU A 369 1.83 -3.36 12.69
CA GLU A 369 1.88 -3.43 11.23
C GLU A 369 3.21 -4.08 10.77
N ASP A 370 3.20 -4.63 9.55
CA ASP A 370 4.40 -5.13 8.89
C ASP A 370 5.07 -4.00 8.11
N PHE A 371 6.36 -3.77 8.31
CA PHE A 371 7.13 -2.74 7.61
C PHE A 371 8.36 -3.29 6.89
N SER A 372 9.23 -3.98 7.62
CA SER A 372 10.41 -4.67 7.07
C SER A 372 10.50 -6.13 7.52
N SER A 373 9.73 -6.47 8.54
CA SER A 373 9.58 -7.78 9.12
C SER A 373 8.18 -7.84 9.73
N VAL A 374 7.91 -8.94 10.42
CA VAL A 374 6.58 -9.25 10.97
C VAL A 374 6.32 -8.41 12.21
N MET A 375 5.24 -7.63 12.21
CA MET A 375 4.82 -6.79 13.33
C MET A 375 5.96 -5.93 13.89
N ASP A 376 6.86 -5.46 13.01
CA ASP A 376 8.02 -4.65 13.36
C ASP A 376 7.70 -3.16 13.38
N GLU A 377 6.48 -2.75 13.02
CA GLU A 377 5.99 -1.39 13.19
C GLU A 377 4.81 -1.33 14.16
N ILE A 378 4.75 -0.27 14.96
CA ILE A 378 3.55 0.11 15.69
C ILE A 378 3.04 1.48 15.22
N VAL A 379 1.71 1.61 15.16
CA VAL A 379 1.02 2.86 14.87
C VAL A 379 0.06 3.17 16.01
N LEU A 380 0.36 4.26 16.72
CA LEU A 380 -0.47 4.81 17.78
C LEU A 380 -1.31 5.96 17.23
N SER A 381 -2.63 5.90 17.44
CA SER A 381 -3.56 6.96 17.07
C SER A 381 -4.48 7.33 18.22
N LEU A 382 -4.50 8.61 18.59
CA LEU A 382 -5.41 9.20 19.58
C LEU A 382 -6.38 10.14 18.88
N ASN A 383 -7.59 9.66 18.59
CA ASN A 383 -8.63 10.42 17.89
C ASN A 383 -9.71 10.97 18.84
N ASN A 384 -9.72 10.50 20.09
CA ASN A 384 -10.68 10.89 21.10
C ASN A 384 -9.96 11.08 22.45
N ALA A 385 -8.72 11.60 22.44
CA ALA A 385 -8.00 11.99 23.65
C ALA A 385 -8.26 13.46 24.00
N ASP A 386 -8.02 13.85 25.24
CA ASP A 386 -7.88 15.25 25.61
C ASP A 386 -6.51 15.76 25.16
N LEU A 387 -6.39 17.07 24.92
CA LEU A 387 -5.08 17.67 24.66
C LEU A 387 -4.29 17.78 25.97
N PRO A 388 -2.95 17.63 25.93
CA PRO A 388 -2.14 17.85 27.11
C PRO A 388 -2.31 19.30 27.62
N PRO A 389 -2.31 19.53 28.95
CA PRO A 389 -2.34 20.87 29.52
C PRO A 389 -1.17 21.75 29.06
N GLU A 390 -1.32 23.07 29.17
CA GLU A 390 -0.24 23.99 28.84
C GLU A 390 1.03 23.70 29.68
N GLY A 391 2.18 23.60 29.00
CA GLY A 391 3.46 23.23 29.63
C GLY A 391 3.74 21.73 29.69
N TYR A 392 2.81 20.90 29.23
CA TYR A 392 2.94 19.44 29.21
C TYR A 392 2.82 18.87 27.78
N HIS A 393 3.27 17.63 27.62
CA HIS A 393 3.05 16.79 26.44
C HIS A 393 2.73 15.35 26.88
N TYR A 394 2.27 14.54 25.94
CA TYR A 394 2.09 13.11 26.15
C TYR A 394 3.25 12.33 25.54
N GLU A 395 3.73 11.35 26.29
CA GLU A 395 4.81 10.46 25.89
C GLU A 395 4.30 9.01 25.96
N ALA A 396 4.56 8.24 24.90
CA ALA A 396 4.06 6.87 24.79
C ALA A 396 5.16 5.83 25.00
N TRP A 397 4.80 4.73 25.67
CA TRP A 397 5.72 3.68 26.08
C TRP A 397 5.10 2.30 25.88
N LEU A 398 5.88 1.36 25.37
CA LEU A 398 5.56 -0.06 25.43
C LEU A 398 6.15 -0.65 26.70
N VAL A 399 5.40 -1.57 27.31
CA VAL A 399 5.80 -2.30 28.50
C VAL A 399 5.70 -3.79 28.22
N GLY A 400 6.76 -4.52 28.52
CA GLY A 400 6.85 -5.96 28.32
C GLY A 400 6.10 -6.75 29.39
N ASP A 401 6.02 -8.07 29.23
CA ASP A 401 5.37 -8.95 30.21
C ASP A 401 6.18 -9.10 31.50
N ASP A 402 7.51 -8.99 31.41
CA ASP A 402 8.40 -8.82 32.54
C ASP A 402 8.36 -7.36 33.05
N GLU A 403 8.16 -7.16 34.35
CA GLU A 403 7.96 -5.84 34.97
C GLU A 403 9.13 -4.84 34.76
N GLY A 404 10.21 -5.25 34.08
CA GLY A 404 11.40 -4.45 33.82
C GLY A 404 11.57 -3.94 32.38
N THR A 405 10.91 -4.52 31.37
CA THR A 405 11.13 -4.11 29.98
C THR A 405 10.22 -2.95 29.60
N ILE A 406 10.80 -1.76 29.46
CA ILE A 406 10.08 -0.55 29.01
C ILE A 406 10.80 0.00 27.79
N ARG A 407 10.01 0.30 26.75
CA ARG A 407 10.50 0.91 25.52
C ARG A 407 9.78 2.21 25.25
N LYS A 408 10.56 3.29 25.17
CA LYS A 408 10.07 4.60 24.73
C LYS A 408 9.67 4.55 23.25
N ILE A 409 8.45 4.98 22.94
CA ILE A 409 7.98 5.16 21.56
C ILE A 409 8.31 6.59 21.11
N GLY A 410 7.86 7.59 21.88
CA GLY A 410 8.05 9.00 21.56
C GLY A 410 6.91 9.91 21.99
N SER A 411 7.14 11.21 21.76
CA SER A 411 6.20 12.27 22.11
C SER A 411 5.08 12.35 21.07
N ILE A 412 3.83 12.41 21.54
CA ILE A 412 2.66 12.40 20.67
C ILE A 412 2.40 13.81 20.14
N ALA A 413 2.52 13.98 18.83
CA ALA A 413 2.19 15.23 18.17
C ALA A 413 0.69 15.27 17.81
N PHE A 414 -0.02 16.28 18.31
CA PHE A 414 -1.42 16.53 17.97
C PHE A 414 -1.54 17.51 16.82
N ASN A 415 -2.39 17.18 15.84
CA ASN A 415 -2.70 18.08 14.73
C ASN A 415 -3.79 19.10 15.10
N ALA A 416 -4.13 20.00 14.17
CA ALA A 416 -5.13 21.04 14.38
C ALA A 416 -6.56 20.50 14.64
N ALA A 417 -6.83 19.24 14.29
CA ALA A 417 -8.10 18.56 14.58
C ALA A 417 -8.10 17.86 15.95
N GLY A 418 -7.02 17.96 16.73
CA GLY A 418 -6.87 17.29 18.02
C GLY A 418 -6.58 15.79 17.90
N ILE A 419 -6.14 15.33 16.73
CA ILE A 419 -5.76 13.93 16.51
C ILE A 419 -4.26 13.80 16.78
N GLY A 420 -3.90 12.94 17.72
CA GLY A 420 -2.52 12.57 18.03
C GLY A 420 -2.11 11.33 17.26
N GLN A 421 -0.91 11.33 16.67
CA GLN A 421 -0.35 10.16 15.99
C GLN A 421 1.13 10.00 16.30
N LEU A 422 1.58 8.75 16.33
CA LEU A 422 2.97 8.35 16.52
C LEU A 422 3.18 6.98 15.89
N SER A 423 4.34 6.75 15.28
CA SER A 423 4.76 5.41 14.85
C SER A 423 6.20 5.13 15.25
N LEU A 424 6.51 3.84 15.37
CA LEU A 424 7.84 3.34 15.70
C LEU A 424 8.06 2.05 14.92
N ILE A 425 9.18 1.99 14.22
CA ILE A 425 9.66 0.79 13.55
C ILE A 425 10.82 0.22 14.36
N ASP A 426 10.85 -1.09 14.56
CA ASP A 426 11.93 -1.78 15.23
C ASP A 426 13.17 -1.86 14.32
N PRO A 427 14.29 -1.20 14.69
CA PRO A 427 15.47 -1.20 13.83
C PRO A 427 16.15 -2.57 13.74
N ALA A 428 15.86 -3.47 14.67
CA ALA A 428 16.35 -4.85 14.67
C ALA A 428 15.37 -5.82 13.99
N GLN A 429 14.29 -5.30 13.38
CA GLN A 429 13.29 -6.07 12.62
C GLN A 429 12.61 -7.16 13.44
N LYS A 430 12.51 -6.95 14.76
CA LYS A 430 11.87 -7.89 15.67
C LYS A 430 10.36 -7.66 15.70
N ASN A 431 9.62 -8.75 15.87
CA ASN A 431 8.20 -8.71 16.17
C ASN A 431 7.99 -8.03 17.53
N ILE A 432 7.43 -6.82 17.53
CA ILE A 432 7.26 -6.02 18.74
C ILE A 432 6.23 -6.68 19.67
N PHE A 433 5.20 -7.32 19.13
CA PHE A 433 4.16 -7.99 19.92
C PHE A 433 4.68 -9.23 20.67
N ALA A 434 5.82 -9.79 20.24
CA ALA A 434 6.50 -10.86 20.95
C ALA A 434 6.95 -10.41 22.36
N ASP A 435 7.47 -9.18 22.47
CA ASP A 435 8.10 -8.67 23.68
C ASP A 435 7.17 -7.75 24.49
N PHE A 436 6.19 -7.11 23.86
CA PHE A 436 5.35 -6.07 24.48
C PHE A 436 3.86 -6.39 24.42
N ASP A 437 3.21 -6.39 25.58
CA ASP A 437 1.77 -6.68 25.76
C ASP A 437 1.00 -5.52 26.41
N ARG A 438 1.69 -4.41 26.68
CA ARG A 438 1.13 -3.24 27.36
C ARG A 438 1.60 -1.95 26.71
N ILE A 439 0.71 -0.96 26.71
CA ILE A 439 1.03 0.42 26.34
C ILE A 439 0.56 1.38 27.43
N VAL A 440 1.41 2.35 27.76
CA VAL A 440 1.09 3.44 28.67
C VAL A 440 1.43 4.78 28.03
N ILE A 441 0.61 5.78 28.31
CA ILE A 441 0.81 7.17 27.88
C ILE A 441 0.87 8.02 29.14
N SER A 442 2.04 8.57 29.41
CA SER A 442 2.30 9.43 30.56
C SER A 442 2.19 10.90 30.17
N GLN A 443 1.83 11.74 31.16
CA GLN A 443 1.92 13.18 31.04
C GLN A 443 3.28 13.66 31.53
N GLU A 444 3.98 14.43 30.70
CA GLU A 444 5.36 14.84 30.94
C GLU A 444 5.51 16.35 30.76
N ARG A 445 6.45 16.95 31.50
CA ARG A 445 6.73 18.39 31.40
C ARG A 445 7.65 18.68 30.21
N ASN A 446 7.35 19.77 29.48
CA ASN A 446 8.07 20.13 28.25
C ASN A 446 9.56 20.51 28.45
N ASP A 447 9.96 20.85 29.67
CA ASP A 447 11.31 21.32 30.03
C ASP A 447 12.18 20.24 30.68
N THR A 448 11.67 19.01 30.78
CA THR A 448 12.34 17.91 31.50
C THR A 448 12.75 16.81 30.52
N GLU A 449 13.93 16.24 30.68
CA GLU A 449 14.34 15.06 29.91
C GLU A 449 13.57 13.83 30.41
N VAL A 450 12.88 13.15 29.49
CA VAL A 450 11.98 12.05 29.80
C VAL A 450 12.64 10.72 29.46
N ILE A 451 13.12 10.00 30.48
CA ILE A 451 13.86 8.73 30.35
C ILE A 451 13.01 7.52 30.77
N SER A 452 12.01 7.74 31.62
CA SER A 452 11.03 6.74 32.07
C SER A 452 9.65 7.39 32.20
N PRO A 453 8.55 6.64 32.11
CA PRO A 453 7.20 7.19 32.30
C PRO A 453 7.05 7.78 33.71
N SER A 454 6.40 8.94 33.81
CA SER A 454 5.97 9.51 35.09
C SER A 454 4.88 8.66 35.77
N GLU A 455 4.61 8.92 37.05
CA GLU A 455 3.47 8.31 37.76
C GLU A 455 2.10 8.78 37.21
N GLU A 456 2.07 9.85 36.41
CA GLU A 456 0.85 10.43 35.85
C GLU A 456 0.50 9.75 34.51
N ILE A 457 -0.01 8.52 34.59
CA ILE A 457 -0.51 7.77 33.43
C ILE A 457 -1.92 8.24 33.05
N VAL A 458 -2.05 8.83 31.87
CA VAL A 458 -3.30 9.41 31.36
C VAL A 458 -4.10 8.38 30.59
N TYR A 459 -3.43 7.55 29.79
CA TYR A 459 -4.06 6.46 29.04
C TYR A 459 -3.22 5.20 29.11
N SER A 460 -3.87 4.04 29.10
CA SER A 460 -3.18 2.76 28.99
C SER A 460 -4.05 1.70 28.32
N SER A 461 -3.40 0.61 27.92
CA SER A 461 -4.04 -0.64 27.55
C SER A 461 -3.14 -1.80 27.95
N VAL A 462 -3.74 -2.81 28.59
CA VAL A 462 -3.12 -4.10 28.89
C VAL A 462 -3.77 -5.16 28.01
N PHE A 463 -2.96 -5.90 27.26
CA PHE A 463 -3.48 -6.97 26.42
C PHE A 463 -4.11 -8.07 27.31
N PRO A 464 -5.28 -8.64 26.96
CA PRO A 464 -5.93 -9.65 27.80
C PRO A 464 -5.04 -10.89 28.00
N PRO A 465 -4.62 -11.22 29.24
CA PRO A 465 -3.60 -12.25 29.47
C PRO A 465 -3.96 -13.67 29.02
N LYS A 466 -5.23 -14.09 29.08
CA LYS A 466 -5.63 -15.44 28.64
C LYS A 466 -5.74 -15.51 27.12
N ALA A 467 -6.21 -14.44 26.46
CA ALA A 467 -6.22 -14.35 25.00
C ALA A 467 -4.81 -14.13 24.39
N LEU A 468 -3.86 -13.58 25.16
CA LEU A 468 -2.49 -13.32 24.71
C LEU A 468 -1.78 -14.59 24.23
N ILE A 469 -1.96 -15.71 24.95
CA ILE A 469 -1.27 -16.98 24.65
C ILE A 469 -1.61 -17.51 23.25
N PRO A 470 -2.89 -17.75 22.89
CA PRO A 470 -3.23 -18.22 21.56
C PRO A 470 -2.90 -17.19 20.46
N ILE A 471 -3.03 -15.88 20.75
CA ILE A 471 -2.69 -14.84 19.76
C ILE A 471 -1.19 -14.76 19.50
N ARG A 472 -0.33 -14.95 20.52
CA ARG A 472 1.13 -15.05 20.30
C ARG A 472 1.48 -16.29 19.49
N LYS A 473 0.85 -17.44 19.72
CA LYS A 473 1.04 -18.61 18.84
C LYS A 473 0.64 -18.33 17.40
N LEU A 474 -0.42 -17.56 17.21
CA LEU A 474 -0.92 -17.17 15.89
C LEU A 474 0.04 -16.22 15.15
N LEU A 475 0.58 -15.22 15.85
CA LEU A 475 1.23 -14.04 15.25
C LEU A 475 2.75 -13.94 15.50
N VAL A 476 3.30 -14.74 16.40
CA VAL A 476 4.72 -14.74 16.77
C VAL A 476 5.35 -16.07 16.37
N SER A 477 6.55 -16.01 15.81
CA SER A 477 7.38 -17.18 15.50
C SER A 477 7.63 -18.03 16.74
N HIS A 478 7.56 -19.35 16.60
CA HIS A 478 7.90 -20.29 17.67
C HIS A 478 8.58 -21.54 17.12
N ASP A 479 9.35 -22.23 17.96
CA ASP A 479 10.17 -23.38 17.53
C ASP A 479 9.33 -24.59 17.05
N ASP A 480 8.04 -24.64 17.43
CA ASP A 480 7.14 -25.74 17.06
C ASP A 480 6.68 -25.69 15.58
N THR A 481 6.91 -24.57 14.87
CA THR A 481 6.67 -24.45 13.42
C THR A 481 7.98 -24.53 12.63
N PRO A 482 8.00 -25.20 11.46
CA PRO A 482 9.17 -25.19 10.60
C PRO A 482 9.58 -23.77 10.21
N ASN A 483 10.89 -23.55 10.07
CA ASN A 483 11.50 -22.24 9.78
C ASN A 483 11.21 -21.12 10.81
N ASN A 484 10.68 -21.45 12.00
CA ASN A 484 10.32 -20.48 13.04
C ASN A 484 9.40 -19.39 12.52
N LEU A 485 8.29 -19.76 11.87
CA LEU A 485 7.28 -18.82 11.34
C LEU A 485 6.07 -18.74 12.26
N ALA A 486 5.38 -17.60 12.28
CA ALA A 486 4.07 -17.53 12.92
C ALA A 486 3.04 -18.38 12.13
N LEU A 487 2.07 -18.99 12.82
CA LEU A 487 1.08 -19.87 12.18
C LEU A 487 0.33 -19.20 11.03
N ILE A 488 -0.09 -17.94 11.21
CA ILE A 488 -0.82 -17.22 10.16
C ILE A 488 0.04 -16.95 8.92
N GLN A 489 1.35 -16.75 9.10
CA GLN A 489 2.26 -16.58 7.97
C GLN A 489 2.45 -17.88 7.22
N GLY A 490 2.64 -18.98 7.94
CA GLY A 490 2.74 -20.29 7.32
C GLY A 490 1.46 -20.68 6.58
N LEU A 491 0.28 -20.36 7.13
CA LEU A 491 -0.99 -20.49 6.43
C LEU A 491 -1.02 -19.68 5.13
N TRP A 492 -0.60 -18.42 5.17
CA TRP A 492 -0.60 -17.56 3.98
C TRP A 492 0.38 -18.04 2.91
N TYR A 493 1.64 -18.32 3.29
CA TYR A 493 2.69 -18.76 2.37
C TYR A 493 2.41 -20.15 1.82
N TYR A 494 2.24 -21.15 2.69
CA TYR A 494 2.25 -22.56 2.31
C TYR A 494 0.84 -23.10 2.03
N SER A 495 -0.19 -22.65 2.75
CA SER A 495 -1.57 -23.08 2.52
C SER A 495 -2.36 -22.16 1.57
N GLY A 496 -1.73 -21.10 1.06
CA GLY A 496 -2.32 -20.17 0.10
C GLY A 496 -1.42 -19.92 -1.11
N SER A 497 -0.39 -19.11 -0.92
CA SER A 497 0.44 -18.55 -1.99
C SER A 497 1.16 -19.61 -2.81
N TYR A 498 1.87 -20.56 -2.18
CA TYR A 498 2.67 -21.56 -2.89
C TYR A 498 1.80 -22.59 -3.62
N ILE A 499 0.67 -23.00 -3.05
CA ILE A 499 -0.33 -23.82 -3.75
C ILE A 499 -0.86 -23.07 -4.97
N ASN A 500 -1.21 -21.80 -4.82
CA ASN A 500 -1.61 -20.96 -5.95
C ASN A 500 -0.50 -20.84 -7.00
N ILE A 501 0.77 -20.73 -6.61
CA ILE A 501 1.91 -20.65 -7.54
C ILE A 501 2.10 -21.97 -8.29
N SER A 502 1.98 -23.13 -7.65
CA SER A 502 2.06 -24.42 -8.34
C SER A 502 0.90 -24.60 -9.34
N ILE A 503 -0.28 -24.09 -9.02
CA ILE A 503 -1.46 -24.13 -9.91
C ILE A 503 -1.34 -23.10 -11.06
N ASN A 504 -1.19 -21.82 -10.73
CA ASN A 504 -1.36 -20.68 -11.63
C ASN A 504 -0.02 -20.14 -12.18
N GLY A 505 1.09 -20.53 -11.59
CA GLY A 505 2.41 -20.02 -11.91
C GLY A 505 2.65 -18.60 -11.40
N PHE A 506 3.84 -18.10 -11.71
CA PHE A 506 4.28 -16.74 -11.43
C PHE A 506 5.29 -16.29 -12.50
N ASP A 507 5.16 -15.05 -12.99
CA ASP A 507 6.01 -14.50 -14.05
C ASP A 507 6.61 -13.17 -13.60
N THR A 508 7.84 -13.24 -13.07
CA THR A 508 8.70 -12.08 -12.87
C THR A 508 10.01 -12.21 -13.64
N PRO A 509 10.64 -11.08 -14.05
CA PRO A 509 11.90 -11.11 -14.76
C PRO A 509 13.01 -11.79 -13.94
N GLY A 510 13.40 -13.01 -14.32
CA GLY A 510 14.46 -13.80 -13.67
C GLY A 510 13.97 -15.00 -12.87
N GLU A 511 12.68 -15.08 -12.56
CA GLU A 511 12.04 -16.16 -11.79
C GLU A 511 10.66 -16.47 -12.39
N GLU A 512 10.66 -17.29 -13.45
CA GLU A 512 9.43 -17.79 -14.07
C GLU A 512 9.08 -19.17 -13.52
N VAL A 513 7.90 -19.28 -12.94
CA VAL A 513 7.30 -20.53 -12.48
C VAL A 513 6.09 -20.81 -13.36
N VAL A 514 6.20 -21.78 -14.26
CA VAL A 514 5.10 -22.18 -15.15
C VAL A 514 4.05 -22.97 -14.36
N GLY A 515 2.79 -22.51 -14.35
CA GLY A 515 1.66 -23.21 -13.75
C GLY A 515 1.00 -24.25 -14.67
N LEU A 516 -0.01 -24.95 -14.16
CA LEU A 516 -0.69 -26.08 -14.81
C LEU A 516 -1.27 -25.71 -16.19
N ARG A 517 -2.01 -24.60 -16.29
CA ARG A 517 -2.65 -24.16 -17.55
C ARG A 517 -1.63 -23.99 -18.68
N LYS A 518 -0.60 -23.18 -18.41
CA LYS A 518 0.44 -22.85 -19.39
C LYS A 518 1.26 -24.08 -19.77
N ALA A 519 1.59 -24.94 -18.80
CA ALA A 519 2.27 -26.21 -19.06
C ALA A 519 1.42 -27.11 -19.99
N PHE A 520 0.14 -27.30 -19.66
CA PHE A 520 -0.80 -28.10 -20.45
C PHE A 520 -0.95 -27.58 -21.89
N GLU A 521 -1.18 -26.28 -22.07
CA GLU A 521 -1.33 -25.65 -23.39
C GLU A 521 -0.04 -25.73 -24.24
N SER A 522 1.13 -25.73 -23.58
CA SER A 522 2.41 -25.89 -24.26
C SER A 522 2.76 -27.35 -24.60
N GLY A 523 1.95 -28.31 -24.17
CA GLY A 523 2.22 -29.75 -24.33
C GLY A 523 3.30 -30.29 -23.40
N ASP A 524 3.63 -29.57 -22.32
CA ASP A 524 4.63 -29.96 -21.33
C ASP A 524 4.00 -30.83 -20.24
N GLU A 525 3.83 -32.12 -20.52
CA GLU A 525 3.33 -33.10 -19.55
C GLU A 525 4.19 -33.17 -18.30
N SER A 526 5.52 -33.08 -18.43
CA SER A 526 6.44 -33.19 -17.30
C SER A 526 6.18 -32.12 -16.24
N THR A 527 6.00 -30.87 -16.68
CA THR A 527 5.67 -29.77 -15.76
C THR A 527 4.26 -29.95 -15.17
N VAL A 528 3.27 -30.43 -15.93
CA VAL A 528 1.93 -30.70 -15.37
C VAL A 528 1.98 -31.75 -14.25
N ARG A 529 2.70 -32.85 -14.45
CA ARG A 529 2.86 -33.91 -13.44
C ARG A 529 3.58 -33.38 -12.20
N LYS A 530 4.71 -32.69 -12.39
CA LYS A 530 5.46 -32.06 -11.30
C LYS A 530 4.61 -31.08 -10.49
N ARG A 531 3.86 -30.18 -11.13
CA ARG A 531 2.96 -29.24 -10.42
C ARG A 531 1.86 -29.95 -9.66
N THR A 532 1.32 -31.02 -10.24
CA THR A 532 0.30 -31.84 -9.57
C THR A 532 0.86 -32.48 -8.30
N GLU A 533 2.09 -33.00 -8.35
CA GLU A 533 2.79 -33.52 -7.19
C GLU A 533 3.03 -32.44 -6.13
N GLU A 534 3.58 -31.28 -6.51
CA GLU A 534 3.83 -30.16 -5.60
C GLU A 534 2.56 -29.79 -4.84
N ILE A 535 1.41 -29.69 -5.52
CA ILE A 535 0.11 -29.36 -4.88
C ILE A 535 -0.27 -30.41 -3.83
N ILE A 536 -0.15 -31.70 -4.15
CA ILE A 536 -0.51 -32.79 -3.23
C ILE A 536 0.42 -32.76 -2.00
N ASN A 537 1.72 -32.66 -2.22
CA ASN A 537 2.74 -32.67 -1.17
C ASN A 537 2.64 -31.44 -0.26
N GLN A 538 2.36 -30.26 -0.82
CA GLN A 538 2.11 -29.00 -0.09
C GLN A 538 0.90 -29.10 0.84
N ILE A 539 -0.18 -29.73 0.38
CA ILE A 539 -1.39 -29.89 1.19
C ILE A 539 -1.18 -30.97 2.27
N ALA A 540 -0.56 -32.09 1.89
CA ALA A 540 -0.39 -33.25 2.74
C ALA A 540 0.66 -33.05 3.85
N GLY A 541 1.81 -32.44 3.55
CA GLY A 541 2.94 -32.32 4.46
C GLY A 541 3.80 -33.60 4.58
N ALA A 542 5.06 -33.45 4.98
CA ALA A 542 6.10 -34.46 4.83
C ALA A 542 5.93 -35.76 5.65
N LEU A 543 5.06 -35.75 6.68
CA LEU A 543 4.75 -36.95 7.48
C LEU A 543 3.48 -37.68 7.02
N SER A 544 2.85 -37.21 5.94
CA SER A 544 1.64 -37.83 5.41
C SER A 544 1.99 -38.98 4.48
N ASP A 545 1.17 -40.03 4.48
CA ASP A 545 1.27 -41.13 3.50
C ASP A 545 1.02 -40.66 2.05
N LEU A 546 0.46 -39.45 1.88
CA LEU A 546 0.29 -38.82 0.58
C LEU A 546 1.53 -38.06 0.09
N TYR A 547 2.54 -37.85 0.94
CA TYR A 547 3.77 -37.17 0.54
C TYR A 547 4.69 -38.15 -0.19
N LEU A 548 4.62 -38.14 -1.52
CA LEU A 548 5.27 -39.13 -2.39
C LEU A 548 5.77 -38.47 -3.68
N ASP A 549 6.67 -39.19 -4.35
CA ASP A 549 7.03 -38.95 -5.76
C ASP A 549 5.86 -39.47 -6.62
N HIS A 550 5.03 -38.54 -7.07
CA HIS A 550 3.81 -38.80 -7.84
C HIS A 550 4.03 -38.71 -9.34
N ASP A 551 5.06 -38.00 -9.80
CA ASP A 551 5.45 -37.95 -11.21
C ASP A 551 6.45 -39.04 -11.64
N GLU A 552 6.93 -39.84 -10.66
CA GLU A 552 7.85 -40.97 -10.82
C GLU A 552 9.21 -40.57 -11.42
N ASP A 553 9.66 -39.33 -11.21
CA ASP A 553 10.96 -38.84 -11.70
C ASP A 553 12.16 -39.27 -10.81
N GLY A 554 11.86 -39.92 -9.68
CA GLY A 554 12.82 -40.38 -8.69
C GLY A 554 13.10 -39.36 -7.58
N LYS A 555 12.39 -38.23 -7.53
CA LYS A 555 12.52 -37.19 -6.51
C LYS A 555 11.15 -36.71 -6.06
N VAL A 556 10.99 -36.61 -4.75
CA VAL A 556 9.83 -35.91 -4.18
C VAL A 556 10.05 -34.41 -4.32
N SER A 557 9.21 -33.76 -5.11
CA SER A 557 9.10 -32.32 -5.25
C SER A 557 8.42 -31.74 -4.01
N ASP A 558 9.21 -31.00 -3.23
CA ASP A 558 8.72 -30.21 -2.11
C ASP A 558 9.30 -28.81 -2.16
N THR A 559 8.41 -27.85 -2.38
CA THR A 559 8.71 -26.41 -2.38
C THR A 559 8.36 -25.77 -1.04
N THR A 560 8.11 -26.56 0.01
CA THR A 560 7.64 -26.12 1.33
C THR A 560 8.59 -26.47 2.46
N ASP A 561 8.11 -26.25 3.68
CA ASP A 561 8.77 -26.54 4.94
C ASP A 561 8.40 -27.92 5.53
N GLY A 562 7.61 -28.71 4.78
CA GLY A 562 7.15 -30.04 5.18
C GLY A 562 6.07 -30.05 6.25
N PHE A 563 5.55 -28.90 6.70
CA PHE A 563 4.50 -28.83 7.73
C PHE A 563 3.12 -29.22 7.21
N GLY A 564 2.83 -28.95 5.93
CA GLY A 564 1.54 -29.26 5.32
C GLY A 564 0.40 -28.33 5.75
N SER A 565 -0.63 -28.28 4.91
CA SER A 565 -1.87 -27.57 5.24
C SER A 565 -2.79 -28.41 6.14
N TYR A 566 -2.74 -29.74 5.96
CA TYR A 566 -3.54 -30.71 6.69
C TYR A 566 -2.73 -31.56 7.68
N PRO A 567 -3.42 -32.25 8.60
CA PRO A 567 -2.75 -33.11 9.57
C PRO A 567 -1.90 -34.17 8.88
N ASN A 568 -0.66 -34.32 9.37
CA ASN A 568 0.30 -35.31 8.87
C ASN A 568 0.92 -36.09 10.03
N GLY A 569 0.58 -37.39 10.08
CA GLY A 569 0.89 -38.22 11.25
C GLY A 569 0.20 -37.69 12.51
N ASP A 570 0.98 -37.48 13.57
CA ASP A 570 0.48 -37.00 14.86
C ASP A 570 0.51 -35.46 15.00
N ARG A 571 0.85 -34.71 13.95
CA ARG A 571 0.95 -33.25 13.97
C ARG A 571 -0.21 -32.58 13.22
N PRO A 572 -0.73 -31.44 13.73
CA PRO A 572 -1.65 -30.61 12.97
C PRO A 572 -0.91 -29.93 11.80
N GLY A 573 -1.65 -29.58 10.75
CA GLY A 573 -1.16 -28.72 9.66
C GLY A 573 -1.48 -27.24 9.92
N TYR A 574 -0.96 -26.34 9.07
CA TYR A 574 -1.13 -24.88 9.23
C TYR A 574 -2.60 -24.48 9.34
N LEU A 575 -3.49 -25.08 8.55
CA LEU A 575 -4.91 -24.72 8.57
C LEU A 575 -5.57 -25.07 9.90
N GLN A 576 -5.37 -26.29 10.38
CA GLN A 576 -6.00 -26.75 11.61
C GLN A 576 -5.45 -26.00 12.82
N GLU A 577 -4.13 -25.86 12.93
CA GLU A 577 -3.53 -25.23 14.10
C GLU A 577 -3.88 -23.74 14.17
N THR A 578 -3.88 -23.03 13.04
CA THR A 578 -4.30 -21.62 12.98
C THR A 578 -5.75 -21.47 13.44
N LEU A 579 -6.66 -22.31 12.94
CA LEU A 579 -8.07 -22.27 13.32
C LEU A 579 -8.26 -22.49 14.83
N VAL A 580 -7.56 -23.49 15.39
CA VAL A 580 -7.61 -23.78 16.84
C VAL A 580 -7.12 -22.58 17.67
N GLN A 581 -6.05 -21.90 17.26
CA GLN A 581 -5.58 -20.71 17.97
C GLN A 581 -6.56 -19.53 17.87
N VAL A 582 -7.20 -19.34 16.71
CA VAL A 582 -8.25 -18.32 16.54
C VAL A 582 -9.45 -18.60 17.47
N GLU A 583 -9.96 -19.85 17.49
CA GLU A 583 -11.04 -20.27 18.37
C GLU A 583 -10.67 -20.09 19.85
N GLN A 584 -9.48 -20.50 20.27
CA GLN A 584 -9.00 -20.32 21.63
C GLN A 584 -8.88 -18.84 22.04
N ALA A 585 -8.50 -17.95 21.12
CA ALA A 585 -8.45 -16.52 21.38
C ALA A 585 -9.86 -15.91 21.55
N MET A 586 -10.85 -16.38 20.79
CA MET A 586 -12.24 -15.96 20.92
C MET A 586 -12.88 -16.46 22.22
N ASP A 587 -12.63 -17.72 22.58
CA ASP A 587 -13.19 -18.39 23.75
C ASP A 587 -12.49 -18.05 25.06
N ALA A 588 -11.34 -17.35 24.99
CA ALA A 588 -10.64 -16.89 26.17
C ALA A 588 -11.57 -16.05 27.06
N ALA A 589 -11.56 -16.34 28.37
CA ALA A 589 -12.50 -15.72 29.31
C ALA A 589 -12.34 -14.19 29.46
N ASP A 590 -11.25 -13.61 28.98
CA ASP A 590 -10.97 -12.17 28.93
C ASP A 590 -10.96 -11.62 27.49
N SER A 591 -11.45 -12.39 26.52
CA SER A 591 -11.51 -11.97 25.12
C SER A 591 -12.34 -10.71 24.94
N THR A 592 -11.84 -9.79 24.12
CA THR A 592 -12.44 -8.48 23.88
C THR A 592 -13.36 -8.53 22.65
N PRO A 593 -14.27 -7.56 22.48
CA PRO A 593 -15.07 -7.46 21.26
C PRO A 593 -14.23 -7.39 19.98
N ASN A 594 -13.04 -6.76 20.05
CA ASN A 594 -12.11 -6.70 18.92
C ASN A 594 -11.54 -8.09 18.57
N ILE A 595 -11.14 -8.87 19.58
CA ILE A 595 -10.62 -10.22 19.38
C ILE A 595 -11.71 -11.13 18.83
N ARG A 596 -12.92 -11.12 19.42
CA ARG A 596 -14.04 -11.92 18.91
C ARG A 596 -14.42 -11.55 17.49
N SER A 597 -14.68 -10.27 17.21
CA SER A 597 -15.15 -9.87 15.88
C SER A 597 -14.14 -10.16 14.77
N ASN A 598 -12.84 -9.88 15.00
CA ASN A 598 -11.83 -10.21 13.99
C ASN A 598 -11.53 -11.73 13.97
N GLY A 599 -11.63 -12.42 15.11
CA GLY A 599 -11.50 -13.87 15.19
C GLY A 599 -12.58 -14.58 14.38
N GLU A 600 -13.84 -14.17 14.51
CA GLU A 600 -14.97 -14.70 13.73
C GLU A 600 -14.75 -14.50 12.23
N ASN A 601 -14.27 -13.31 11.85
CA ASN A 601 -13.95 -13.02 10.45
C ASN A 601 -12.79 -13.89 9.93
N ALA A 602 -11.72 -14.05 10.72
CA ALA A 602 -10.58 -14.90 10.37
C ALA A 602 -10.99 -16.38 10.27
N GLU A 603 -11.79 -16.87 11.22
CA GLU A 603 -12.35 -18.22 11.23
C GLU A 603 -13.11 -18.51 9.95
N VAL A 604 -14.04 -17.62 9.53
CA VAL A 604 -14.80 -17.81 8.30
C VAL A 604 -13.87 -17.93 7.08
N CYS A 605 -12.82 -17.11 7.00
CA CYS A 605 -11.86 -17.16 5.91
C CYS A 605 -11.03 -18.45 5.92
N ILE A 606 -10.58 -18.90 7.09
CA ILE A 606 -9.85 -20.16 7.23
C ILE A 606 -10.76 -21.35 6.87
N GLN A 607 -12.03 -21.33 7.24
CA GLN A 607 -13.02 -22.35 6.84
C GLN A 607 -13.30 -22.32 5.33
N ASN A 608 -13.30 -21.14 4.70
CA ASN A 608 -13.40 -21.02 3.25
C ASN A 608 -12.18 -21.64 2.55
N MET A 609 -10.97 -21.35 3.06
CA MET A 609 -9.74 -21.98 2.59
C MET A 609 -9.80 -23.50 2.73
N ASP A 610 -10.28 -24.01 3.87
CA ASP A 610 -10.42 -25.46 4.09
C ASP A 610 -11.30 -26.11 3.02
N ARG A 611 -12.48 -25.54 2.73
CA ARG A 611 -13.35 -26.07 1.67
C ARG A 611 -12.67 -26.08 0.30
N ARG A 612 -11.90 -25.04 -0.02
CA ARG A 612 -11.17 -24.96 -1.30
C ARG A 612 -10.00 -25.95 -1.34
N LEU A 613 -9.23 -26.08 -0.27
CA LEU A 613 -8.11 -27.01 -0.18
C LEU A 613 -8.57 -28.47 -0.30
N LYS A 614 -9.71 -28.85 0.30
CA LYS A 614 -10.31 -30.18 0.09
C LYS A 614 -10.56 -30.43 -1.38
N ARG A 615 -11.18 -29.44 -2.06
CA ARG A 615 -11.51 -29.55 -3.48
C ARG A 615 -10.26 -29.58 -4.37
N ILE A 616 -9.25 -28.76 -4.05
CA ILE A 616 -7.96 -28.74 -4.76
C ILE A 616 -7.27 -30.10 -4.62
N LEU A 617 -7.22 -30.68 -3.41
CA LEU A 617 -6.60 -31.98 -3.18
C LEU A 617 -7.32 -33.09 -3.96
N GLU A 618 -8.66 -33.12 -3.93
CA GLU A 618 -9.46 -34.05 -4.73
C GLU A 618 -9.13 -33.95 -6.23
N LEU A 619 -9.09 -32.73 -6.77
CA LEU A 619 -8.81 -32.48 -8.18
C LEU A 619 -7.35 -32.80 -8.54
N ALA A 620 -6.38 -32.53 -7.67
CA ALA A 620 -4.98 -32.86 -7.90
C ALA A 620 -4.76 -34.38 -7.92
N LEU A 621 -5.38 -35.12 -7.00
CA LEU A 621 -5.38 -36.59 -7.02
C LEU A 621 -6.06 -37.14 -8.28
N GLN A 622 -7.16 -36.53 -8.72
CA GLN A 622 -7.79 -36.90 -10.00
C GLN A 622 -6.87 -36.60 -11.20
N LEU A 623 -6.23 -35.43 -11.22
CA LEU A 623 -5.35 -34.99 -12.30
C LEU A 623 -4.13 -35.91 -12.42
N LYS A 624 -3.58 -36.35 -11.28
CA LYS A 624 -2.47 -37.31 -11.20
C LYS A 624 -2.78 -38.58 -12.00
N ASP A 625 -3.97 -39.16 -11.83
CA ASP A 625 -4.34 -40.41 -12.48
C ASP A 625 -4.91 -40.23 -13.90
N THR A 626 -5.19 -38.99 -14.32
CA THR A 626 -5.75 -38.69 -15.64
C THR A 626 -4.66 -38.77 -16.72
N PRO A 627 -4.88 -39.46 -17.86
CA PRO A 627 -3.95 -39.44 -18.99
C PRO A 627 -3.79 -38.03 -19.57
N PHE A 628 -2.59 -37.67 -20.04
CA PHE A 628 -2.36 -36.34 -20.61
C PHE A 628 -3.15 -36.15 -21.91
N GLY A 629 -4.06 -35.18 -21.89
CA GLY A 629 -4.98 -34.91 -23.00
C GLY A 629 -6.16 -34.04 -22.59
N LEU A 630 -7.14 -33.88 -23.50
CA LEU A 630 -8.29 -32.98 -23.32
C LEU A 630 -9.14 -33.27 -22.07
N GLU A 631 -9.08 -34.49 -21.53
CA GLU A 631 -9.78 -34.87 -20.30
C GLU A 631 -9.25 -34.11 -19.05
N MET A 632 -8.01 -33.62 -19.09
CA MET A 632 -7.42 -32.79 -18.03
C MET A 632 -7.93 -31.34 -18.02
N GLU A 633 -8.37 -30.82 -19.17
CA GLU A 633 -8.73 -29.41 -19.34
C GLU A 633 -9.75 -28.91 -18.30
N PRO A 634 -10.89 -29.59 -18.04
CA PRO A 634 -11.85 -29.16 -17.02
C PRO A 634 -11.27 -29.21 -15.59
N ILE A 635 -10.42 -30.19 -15.28
CA ILE A 635 -9.79 -30.34 -13.97
C ILE A 635 -8.84 -29.17 -13.72
N ILE A 636 -7.98 -28.86 -14.70
CA ILE A 636 -7.03 -27.74 -14.62
C ILE A 636 -7.80 -26.40 -14.52
N ALA A 637 -8.95 -26.26 -15.19
CA ALA A 637 -9.73 -25.01 -15.15
C ALA A 637 -10.34 -24.76 -13.79
N GLU A 638 -10.82 -25.81 -13.14
CA GLU A 638 -11.33 -25.72 -11.78
C GLU A 638 -10.19 -25.44 -10.77
N LEU A 639 -9.06 -26.13 -10.91
CA LEU A 639 -7.86 -25.87 -10.09
C LEU A 639 -7.40 -24.41 -10.21
N GLU A 640 -7.30 -23.87 -11.42
CA GLU A 640 -6.88 -22.49 -11.72
C GLU A 640 -7.74 -21.46 -10.97
N ALA A 641 -9.06 -21.63 -11.07
CA ALA A 641 -10.03 -20.79 -10.35
C ALA A 641 -9.90 -20.92 -8.83
N LEU A 642 -9.77 -22.15 -8.32
CA LEU A 642 -9.63 -22.41 -6.88
C LEU A 642 -8.31 -21.87 -6.31
N GLY A 643 -7.20 -21.97 -7.05
CA GLY A 643 -5.91 -21.44 -6.61
C GLY A 643 -5.94 -19.93 -6.41
N GLY A 644 -6.51 -19.19 -7.36
CA GLY A 644 -6.67 -17.73 -7.22
C GLY A 644 -7.60 -17.35 -6.06
N ALA A 645 -8.71 -18.10 -5.92
CA ALA A 645 -9.69 -17.94 -4.85
C ALA A 645 -9.15 -18.29 -3.46
N LEU A 646 -8.17 -19.20 -3.37
CA LEU A 646 -7.55 -19.62 -2.12
C LEU A 646 -6.82 -18.44 -1.45
N VAL A 647 -6.16 -17.60 -2.24
CA VAL A 647 -5.41 -16.44 -1.75
C VAL A 647 -6.32 -15.22 -1.61
N ARG A 648 -6.91 -14.76 -2.72
CA ARG A 648 -7.63 -13.48 -2.78
C ARG A 648 -9.10 -13.57 -2.38
N GLY A 649 -9.63 -14.77 -2.25
CA GLY A 649 -11.07 -14.99 -2.17
C GLY A 649 -11.79 -14.78 -3.50
N VAL A 650 -13.12 -14.89 -3.46
CA VAL A 650 -14.04 -14.66 -4.58
C VAL A 650 -15.25 -13.93 -4.03
N ASP A 651 -15.76 -12.96 -4.78
CA ASP A 651 -17.04 -12.32 -4.49
C ASP A 651 -18.18 -13.29 -4.89
N ALA A 652 -18.70 -14.05 -3.92
CA ALA A 652 -19.59 -15.18 -4.17
C ALA A 652 -21.05 -14.74 -4.28
N ASP A 653 -21.47 -13.75 -3.48
CA ASP A 653 -22.77 -13.11 -3.62
C ASP A 653 -22.79 -12.02 -4.72
N GLN A 654 -21.61 -11.73 -5.25
CA GLN A 654 -21.32 -10.87 -6.39
C GLN A 654 -21.59 -9.38 -6.11
N ASP A 655 -21.52 -8.94 -4.87
CA ASP A 655 -21.78 -7.57 -4.45
C ASP A 655 -20.63 -6.58 -4.73
N GLY A 656 -19.54 -7.05 -5.32
CA GLY A 656 -18.36 -6.27 -5.67
C GLY A 656 -17.30 -6.26 -4.57
N LEU A 657 -17.53 -6.93 -3.44
CA LEU A 657 -16.60 -7.03 -2.32
C LEU A 657 -16.23 -8.50 -2.07
N VAL A 658 -15.08 -8.71 -1.43
CA VAL A 658 -14.73 -10.02 -0.87
C VAL A 658 -14.80 -9.86 0.63
N GLU A 659 -15.85 -10.41 1.23
CA GLU A 659 -16.15 -10.21 2.63
C GLU A 659 -15.80 -11.47 3.46
N PRO A 660 -15.72 -11.36 4.81
CA PRO A 660 -15.62 -12.52 5.70
C PRO A 660 -16.94 -13.31 5.75
N LEU A 661 -17.42 -13.73 4.58
CA LEU A 661 -18.65 -14.49 4.40
C LEU A 661 -18.34 -15.91 3.92
N PRO A 662 -19.24 -16.88 4.20
CA PRO A 662 -19.09 -18.24 3.71
C PRO A 662 -18.94 -18.29 2.18
N GLY A 663 -17.78 -18.75 1.71
CA GLY A 663 -17.47 -18.94 0.30
C GLY A 663 -16.68 -17.80 -0.34
N GLU A 664 -16.40 -16.72 0.39
CA GLU A 664 -15.80 -15.51 -0.18
C GLU A 664 -14.32 -15.33 0.10
N CYS A 665 -13.96 -14.82 1.27
CA CYS A 665 -12.58 -14.51 1.58
C CYS A 665 -11.61 -15.71 1.54
N GLY A 666 -10.31 -15.40 1.41
CA GLY A 666 -9.20 -16.35 1.35
C GLY A 666 -8.06 -15.98 2.30
N ALA A 667 -6.85 -16.43 1.99
CA ALA A 667 -5.66 -16.25 2.81
C ALA A 667 -5.34 -14.78 3.14
N ASP A 668 -5.52 -13.87 2.18
CA ASP A 668 -5.22 -12.43 2.37
C ASP A 668 -6.08 -11.83 3.50
N SER A 669 -7.39 -12.10 3.47
CA SER A 669 -8.32 -11.62 4.48
C SER A 669 -8.11 -12.31 5.82
N ALA A 670 -7.85 -13.64 5.82
CA ALA A 670 -7.55 -14.38 7.04
C ALA A 670 -6.32 -13.78 7.76
N TYR A 671 -5.27 -13.47 6.99
CA TYR A 671 -4.06 -12.81 7.48
C TYR A 671 -4.38 -11.43 8.06
N GLU A 672 -5.11 -10.59 7.33
CA GLU A 672 -5.47 -9.25 7.79
C GLU A 672 -6.29 -9.26 9.09
N PHE A 673 -7.31 -10.11 9.18
CA PHE A 673 -8.14 -10.21 10.38
C PHE A 673 -7.34 -10.77 11.56
N ALA A 674 -6.47 -11.76 11.34
CA ALA A 674 -5.60 -12.31 12.37
C ALA A 674 -4.73 -11.22 13.04
N TYR A 675 -4.13 -10.32 12.26
CA TYR A 675 -3.31 -9.22 12.81
C TYR A 675 -4.12 -8.24 13.63
N ARG A 676 -5.36 -7.97 13.22
CA ARG A 676 -6.26 -7.06 13.92
C ARG A 676 -6.69 -7.59 15.30
N LEU A 677 -6.50 -8.88 15.61
CA LEU A 677 -6.68 -9.38 16.98
C LEU A 677 -5.71 -8.70 17.97
N ALA A 678 -4.54 -8.25 17.49
CA ALA A 678 -3.54 -7.56 18.30
C ALA A 678 -3.81 -6.05 18.51
N ASP A 679 -4.82 -5.45 17.84
CA ASP A 679 -5.16 -4.03 18.02
C ASP A 679 -5.57 -3.76 19.49
N MET A 680 -4.91 -2.78 20.14
CA MET A 680 -5.14 -2.44 21.54
C MET A 680 -5.86 -1.09 21.68
N PRO A 681 -7.16 -1.07 22.08
CA PRO A 681 -7.85 0.18 22.37
C PRO A 681 -7.33 0.82 23.66
N LEU A 682 -7.11 2.14 23.65
CA LEU A 682 -6.55 2.88 24.78
C LEU A 682 -7.65 3.49 25.63
N PHE A 683 -7.58 3.31 26.95
CA PHE A 683 -8.57 3.83 27.88
C PHE A 683 -7.96 4.83 28.86
N PRO A 684 -8.75 5.78 29.39
CA PRO A 684 -8.29 6.69 30.43
C PRO A 684 -7.84 5.96 31.71
N GLY A 685 -6.70 6.38 32.26
CA GLY A 685 -6.10 5.89 33.51
C GLY A 685 -5.01 4.83 33.33
N ALA A 686 -4.42 4.43 34.46
CA ALA A 686 -3.39 3.38 34.53
C ALA A 686 -3.98 1.97 34.52
N GLU A 687 -3.17 0.99 34.08
CA GLU A 687 -3.45 -0.46 34.13
C GLU A 687 -4.82 -0.86 33.57
N ARG A 688 -5.24 -0.21 32.48
CA ARG A 688 -6.56 -0.44 31.90
C ARG A 688 -6.55 -1.70 31.06
N VAL A 689 -7.30 -2.71 31.50
CA VAL A 689 -7.62 -3.88 30.68
C VAL A 689 -8.89 -3.56 29.88
N PRO A 690 -8.89 -3.74 28.54
CA PRO A 690 -10.10 -3.61 27.75
C PRO A 690 -11.21 -4.50 28.31
N PRO A 691 -12.45 -4.00 28.47
CA PRO A 691 -13.51 -4.79 29.06
C PRO A 691 -13.89 -5.97 28.14
N PRO A 692 -14.08 -7.19 28.70
CA PRO A 692 -14.71 -8.27 27.95
C PRO A 692 -16.19 -7.93 27.66
N GLU A 693 -16.83 -8.57 26.67
CA GLU A 693 -18.29 -8.46 26.57
C GLU A 693 -18.95 -9.09 27.79
N LYS A 694 -20.12 -8.57 28.14
CA LYS A 694 -21.00 -9.14 29.16
C LYS A 694 -21.87 -10.24 28.60
#